data_AF-A0A2H1IKW9-F1
#
_entry.id   AF-A0A2H1IKW9-F1
#
_cell.length_a   1.000
_cell.length_b   1.000
_cell.length_c   1.000
_cell.angle_alpha   90.00
_cell.angle_beta   90.00
_cell.angle_gamma   90.00
#
_symmetry.space_group_name_H-M   'P 1'
#
loop_
_entity.id
_entity.type
_entity.pdbx_description
1 polymer ?
#
loop_
_entity_poly.entity_id
_entity_poly.type
_entity_poly.pdbx_seq_one_letter_code
_entity_poly.pdbx_strand_id
1 'polypeptide(L)'
;MHDSADQGAPVPPTDRSAGAGVFPGERSTTAHAFATRLADFAPELPEPVWKSLFLQTSGHILAGQAVLQGADSMGHDLSTVDADHYSDLPSAEVLTQIRSQAPDSPELRFAHLLSFVRDINADTLAIAAGAMRYLGSFAVPIDPEGGDTFDIADLSAHLLEDGLLFPSLQSTAHHTIPPVMRAILRRLYDDRDRHSESRSRRALGGSAAEWLKAPASYHSEGFDEALLQVAEAGEWSALTDLWANRGHALMVDHFDATLEAFSKVPEAQTQNSAVLAEAKGDCLQAGEARRRLRVSDALTVLGQVDFEHSAVPTLDSQLERIKDGDFTVDDILIMAIASMRRQKVLGQSDQGLQVARTAQELINDSRHFQSESSRLCEARFHLEYGITTMFVGDLTGSVQLLRRSIIITELASASSPYLLLPAHAYSALAYAMLGNGPSSDAHLRHFDELREQTRFNNPHTLTAYSLARMIRAMDGLDLDAASRYSARLTDPSLGHHSWLGVVQYRSLLGILRSDVGIEGKRLEQIIDTNRSSLPADGLLLHSLQLMLVSLHLAQGQTHLAQNVLLDAETESPYIILARAQLHLTIGEHGTAAHLANRVLSQKSLDLHARASARAIQAASLLGKGELAESDSAFVDALEYCRIAASLIPVALVPKSLRDQLIARSSSAAEWDLIAPVFASESNATDGAIGGPGDRGAGERLRQRLLDLGETLRIRAGHTLLSPSQRQLLALLDTQSSVSAIAAELSLVEGTVKNKLSNLYARLGVRNRRDALARGYEYGYLPTER
;
A
#
# COMPACT_ATOMS: atom_id res chain seq x y z
N MET A 1 24.90 -57.91 -63.42
CA MET A 1 25.56 -59.11 -62.89
C MET A 1 25.51 -59.01 -61.38
N HIS A 2 24.69 -59.88 -60.76
CA HIS A 2 24.66 -60.31 -59.35
C HIS A 2 24.61 -59.26 -58.21
N ASP A 3 23.51 -59.18 -57.45
CA ASP A 3 23.09 -60.03 -56.31
C ASP A 3 23.89 -59.73 -55.03
N SER A 4 23.31 -59.13 -53.99
CA SER A 4 22.60 -59.76 -52.83
C SER A 4 23.47 -59.56 -51.57
N ALA A 5 23.01 -59.33 -50.34
CA ALA A 5 21.72 -59.16 -49.65
C ALA A 5 22.05 -58.60 -48.23
N ASP A 6 21.17 -57.85 -47.56
CA ASP A 6 20.51 -58.32 -46.30
C ASP A 6 19.49 -57.32 -45.69
N GLN A 7 18.26 -57.82 -45.57
CA GLN A 7 17.25 -57.66 -44.51
C GLN A 7 16.96 -56.27 -43.86
N GLY A 8 15.89 -55.64 -44.33
CA GLY A 8 15.01 -54.79 -43.51
C GLY A 8 13.57 -55.31 -43.63
N ALA A 9 13.00 -55.78 -42.52
CA ALA A 9 11.63 -56.30 -42.46
C ALA A 9 10.59 -55.24 -42.88
N PRO A 10 9.47 -55.62 -43.50
CA PRO A 10 8.42 -54.68 -43.83
C PRO A 10 7.68 -54.26 -42.55
N VAL A 11 7.76 -52.97 -42.22
CA VAL A 11 6.81 -52.33 -41.33
C VAL A 11 5.42 -52.49 -41.97
N PRO A 12 4.43 -53.09 -41.29
CA PRO A 12 3.10 -53.20 -41.87
C PRO A 12 2.52 -51.79 -42.04
N PRO A 13 1.81 -51.51 -43.14
CA PRO A 13 1.05 -50.29 -43.26
C PRO A 13 -0.04 -50.33 -42.17
N THR A 14 -0.05 -49.34 -41.28
CA THR A 14 -1.20 -49.10 -40.42
C THR A 14 -2.36 -48.67 -41.32
N ASP A 15 -3.26 -49.63 -41.58
CA ASP A 15 -4.58 -49.41 -42.15
C ASP A 15 -5.31 -48.31 -41.33
N ARG A 16 -5.28 -47.06 -41.81
CA ARG A 16 -6.28 -46.06 -41.44
C ARG A 16 -7.46 -46.25 -42.39
N SER A 17 -8.42 -47.06 -41.98
CA SER A 17 -9.73 -47.13 -42.62
C SER A 17 -10.39 -45.75 -42.58
N ALA A 18 -10.75 -45.22 -43.74
CA ALA A 18 -11.62 -44.07 -43.88
C ALA A 18 -12.99 -44.39 -43.25
N GLY A 19 -13.29 -43.82 -42.07
CA GLY A 19 -14.61 -43.96 -41.45
C GLY A 19 -14.72 -43.80 -39.93
N ALA A 20 -13.63 -43.79 -39.16
CA ALA A 20 -13.70 -43.63 -37.70
C ALA A 20 -13.36 -42.19 -37.30
N GLY A 21 -14.38 -41.37 -37.03
CA GLY A 21 -14.23 -40.07 -36.35
C GLY A 21 -13.70 -40.23 -34.92
N VAL A 22 -13.26 -39.14 -34.30
CA VAL A 22 -12.80 -39.12 -32.90
C VAL A 22 -13.97 -39.41 -31.95
N PHE A 23 -15.12 -38.82 -32.23
CA PHE A 23 -16.36 -39.07 -31.51
C PHE A 23 -17.11 -40.29 -32.08
N PRO A 24 -17.70 -41.15 -31.23
CA PRO A 24 -18.41 -42.33 -31.69
C PRO A 24 -19.74 -42.00 -32.39
N GLY A 25 -19.96 -42.60 -33.56
CA GLY A 25 -21.19 -42.49 -34.33
C GLY A 25 -20.98 -41.86 -35.71
N GLU A 26 -21.99 -41.96 -36.57
CA GLU A 26 -21.95 -41.32 -37.88
C GLU A 26 -22.16 -39.81 -37.76
N ARG A 27 -21.37 -39.04 -38.52
CA ARG A 27 -21.53 -37.59 -38.66
C ARG A 27 -22.04 -37.22 -40.04
N SER A 28 -23.08 -36.39 -40.08
CA SER A 28 -23.59 -35.79 -41.31
C SER A 28 -22.92 -34.45 -41.59
N THR A 29 -22.61 -34.17 -42.86
CA THR A 29 -21.98 -32.91 -43.28
C THR A 29 -22.97 -31.80 -43.61
N THR A 30 -24.28 -32.11 -43.70
CA THR A 30 -25.35 -31.13 -43.99
C THR A 30 -26.55 -31.34 -43.07
N ALA A 31 -27.23 -30.24 -42.72
CA ALA A 31 -28.44 -30.28 -41.88
C ALA A 31 -29.58 -31.10 -42.52
N HIS A 32 -29.68 -31.11 -43.86
CA HIS A 32 -30.71 -31.89 -44.56
C HIS A 32 -30.46 -33.41 -44.46
N ALA A 33 -29.21 -33.85 -44.65
CA ALA A 33 -28.85 -35.26 -44.49
C ALA A 33 -29.02 -35.71 -43.04
N PHE A 34 -28.67 -34.85 -42.09
CA PHE A 34 -28.86 -35.07 -40.66
C PHE A 34 -30.34 -35.24 -40.29
N ALA A 35 -31.21 -34.33 -40.75
CA ALA A 35 -32.66 -34.41 -40.54
C ALA A 35 -33.26 -35.68 -41.16
N THR A 36 -32.83 -36.05 -42.37
CA THR A 36 -33.31 -37.26 -43.06
C THR A 36 -32.99 -38.53 -42.27
N ARG A 37 -31.79 -38.61 -41.68
CA ARG A 37 -31.38 -39.78 -40.87
C ARG A 37 -32.06 -39.87 -39.51
N LEU A 38 -32.56 -38.75 -38.98
CA LEU A 38 -33.25 -38.70 -37.69
C LEU A 38 -34.77 -38.54 -37.81
N ALA A 39 -35.31 -38.51 -39.02
CA ALA A 39 -36.73 -38.27 -39.30
C ALA A 39 -37.65 -39.30 -38.62
N ASP A 40 -37.20 -40.55 -38.48
CA ASP A 40 -37.98 -41.62 -37.84
C ASP A 40 -38.24 -41.36 -36.34
N PHE A 41 -37.40 -40.52 -35.69
CA PHE A 41 -37.57 -40.16 -34.28
C PHE A 41 -38.47 -38.94 -34.08
N ALA A 42 -38.56 -38.06 -35.08
CA ALA A 42 -39.35 -36.83 -34.99
C ALA A 42 -39.69 -36.27 -36.39
N PRO A 43 -40.66 -36.89 -37.09
CA PRO A 43 -40.92 -36.62 -38.51
C PRO A 43 -41.54 -35.24 -38.79
N GLU A 44 -42.11 -34.59 -37.78
CA GLU A 44 -42.83 -33.32 -37.90
C GLU A 44 -42.02 -32.09 -37.45
N LEU A 45 -40.72 -32.25 -37.14
CA LEU A 45 -39.89 -31.13 -36.68
C LEU A 45 -39.65 -30.07 -37.76
N PRO A 46 -39.85 -28.77 -37.47
CA PRO A 46 -39.60 -27.69 -38.42
C PRO A 46 -38.12 -27.60 -38.85
N GLU A 47 -37.88 -27.16 -40.10
CA GLU A 47 -36.53 -26.99 -40.67
C GLU A 47 -35.59 -26.10 -39.81
N PRO A 48 -36.04 -24.97 -39.22
CA PRO A 48 -35.18 -24.16 -38.34
C PRO A 48 -34.71 -24.93 -37.10
N VAL A 49 -35.56 -25.81 -36.57
CA VAL A 49 -35.25 -26.64 -35.38
C VAL A 49 -34.22 -27.70 -35.73
N TRP A 50 -34.36 -28.34 -36.90
CA TRP A 50 -33.33 -29.25 -37.43
C TRP A 50 -31.98 -28.58 -37.63
N LYS A 51 -31.97 -27.33 -38.11
CA LYS A 51 -30.74 -26.56 -38.30
C LYS A 51 -30.08 -26.23 -36.95
N SER A 52 -30.86 -25.81 -35.95
CA SER A 52 -30.35 -25.56 -34.59
C SER A 52 -29.80 -26.83 -33.95
N LEU A 53 -30.53 -27.94 -34.04
CA LEU A 53 -30.08 -29.23 -33.51
C LEU A 53 -28.80 -29.71 -34.20
N PHE A 54 -28.71 -29.56 -35.52
CA PHE A 54 -27.50 -29.87 -36.29
C PHE A 54 -26.29 -29.06 -35.81
N LEU A 55 -26.44 -27.75 -35.60
CA LEU A 55 -25.35 -26.89 -35.12
C LEU A 55 -24.92 -27.26 -33.68
N GLN A 56 -25.89 -27.51 -32.80
CA GLN A 56 -25.64 -27.88 -31.40
C GLN A 56 -24.94 -29.23 -31.24
N THR A 57 -25.15 -30.16 -32.19
CA THR A 57 -24.59 -31.52 -32.18
C THR A 57 -23.45 -31.74 -33.17
N SER A 58 -23.08 -30.70 -33.92
CA SER A 58 -22.12 -30.78 -35.04
C SER A 58 -22.46 -31.80 -36.13
N GLY A 59 -23.74 -32.17 -36.24
CA GLY A 59 -24.21 -33.18 -37.18
C GLY A 59 -23.95 -34.64 -36.77
N HIS A 60 -23.53 -34.90 -35.53
CA HIS A 60 -23.37 -36.26 -34.99
C HIS A 60 -24.72 -36.91 -34.73
N ILE A 61 -25.04 -37.99 -35.45
CA ILE A 61 -26.37 -38.61 -35.47
C ILE A 61 -26.78 -39.10 -34.08
N LEU A 62 -25.88 -39.77 -33.35
CA LEU A 62 -26.18 -40.25 -32.00
C LEU A 62 -26.41 -39.11 -30.99
N ALA A 63 -25.70 -38.00 -31.14
CA ALA A 63 -25.92 -36.82 -30.30
C ALA A 63 -27.29 -36.18 -30.57
N GLY A 64 -27.69 -36.09 -31.85
CA GLY A 64 -29.04 -35.66 -32.25
C GLY A 64 -30.14 -36.57 -31.71
N GLN A 65 -29.95 -37.88 -31.85
CA GLN A 65 -30.89 -38.88 -31.32
C GLN A 65 -31.01 -38.77 -29.79
N ALA A 66 -29.91 -38.53 -29.08
CA ALA A 66 -29.93 -38.36 -27.63
C ALA A 66 -30.83 -37.19 -27.20
N VAL A 67 -30.72 -36.04 -27.87
CA VAL A 67 -31.57 -34.87 -27.59
C VAL A 67 -33.04 -35.15 -27.92
N LEU A 68 -33.33 -35.73 -29.08
CA LEU A 68 -34.70 -36.01 -29.53
C LEU A 68 -35.43 -36.97 -28.59
N GLN A 69 -34.79 -38.10 -28.26
CA GLN A 69 -35.39 -39.09 -27.36
C GLN A 69 -35.50 -38.59 -25.93
N GLY A 70 -34.56 -37.76 -25.47
CA GLY A 70 -34.65 -37.19 -24.14
C GLY A 70 -35.75 -36.14 -24.04
N ALA A 71 -35.93 -35.29 -25.06
CA ALA A 71 -37.06 -34.37 -25.16
C ALA A 71 -38.41 -35.12 -25.10
N ASP A 72 -38.56 -36.19 -25.89
CA ASP A 72 -39.74 -37.05 -25.88
C ASP A 72 -39.98 -37.69 -24.50
N SER A 73 -38.92 -38.22 -23.87
CA SER A 73 -39.01 -38.82 -22.52
C SER A 73 -39.43 -37.83 -21.42
N MET A 74 -39.12 -36.54 -21.60
CA MET A 74 -39.52 -35.46 -20.70
C MET A 74 -40.88 -34.84 -21.07
N GLY A 75 -41.50 -35.30 -22.16
CA GLY A 75 -42.78 -34.77 -22.66
C GLY A 75 -42.65 -33.37 -23.27
N HIS A 76 -41.47 -33.00 -23.76
CA HIS A 76 -41.20 -31.72 -24.39
C HIS A 76 -41.24 -31.84 -25.93
N ASP A 77 -42.02 -30.97 -26.57
CA ASP A 77 -41.89 -30.73 -28.01
C ASP A 77 -40.65 -29.86 -28.24
N LEU A 78 -39.62 -30.41 -28.90
CA LEU A 78 -38.35 -29.73 -29.13
C LEU A 78 -38.51 -28.40 -29.89
N SER A 79 -39.58 -28.24 -30.68
CA SER A 79 -39.87 -26.98 -31.38
C SER A 79 -40.25 -25.82 -30.44
N THR A 80 -40.65 -26.14 -29.21
CA THR A 80 -41.01 -25.19 -28.14
C THR A 80 -39.87 -24.93 -27.16
N VAL A 81 -38.78 -25.70 -27.25
CA VAL A 81 -37.60 -25.55 -26.40
C VAL A 81 -36.58 -24.65 -27.09
N ASP A 82 -36.06 -23.67 -26.36
CA ASP A 82 -34.97 -22.83 -26.86
C ASP A 82 -33.74 -23.70 -27.18
N ALA A 83 -33.06 -23.41 -28.29
CA ALA A 83 -31.88 -24.16 -28.72
C ALA A 83 -30.76 -24.11 -27.67
N ASP A 84 -30.70 -23.05 -26.87
CA ASP A 84 -29.74 -22.89 -25.77
C ASP A 84 -29.95 -23.90 -24.64
N HIS A 85 -31.15 -24.50 -24.53
CA HIS A 85 -31.49 -25.52 -23.54
C HIS A 85 -31.35 -26.96 -24.06
N TYR A 86 -30.91 -27.16 -25.31
CA TYR A 86 -30.78 -28.51 -25.86
C TYR A 86 -29.75 -29.36 -25.11
N SER A 87 -28.76 -28.75 -24.44
CA SER A 87 -27.75 -29.46 -23.66
C SER A 87 -28.31 -30.19 -22.43
N ASP A 88 -29.51 -29.84 -21.98
CA ASP A 88 -30.16 -30.45 -20.82
C ASP A 88 -30.96 -31.70 -21.19
N LEU A 89 -31.28 -31.85 -22.47
CA LEU A 89 -32.12 -32.89 -23.05
C LEU A 89 -31.45 -34.21 -23.44
N PRO A 90 -30.11 -34.43 -23.46
CA PRO A 90 -29.57 -35.72 -23.90
C PRO A 90 -30.07 -36.92 -23.06
N SER A 91 -30.70 -37.89 -23.71
CA SER A 91 -31.20 -39.14 -23.14
C SER A 91 -30.09 -39.98 -22.50
N ALA A 92 -30.30 -40.43 -21.26
CA ALA A 92 -29.36 -41.30 -20.55
C ALA A 92 -29.15 -42.66 -21.25
N GLU A 93 -30.17 -43.18 -21.93
CA GLU A 93 -30.09 -44.43 -22.68
C GLU A 93 -29.13 -44.31 -23.86
N VAL A 94 -29.30 -43.25 -24.68
CA VAL A 94 -28.43 -43.00 -25.83
C VAL A 94 -27.01 -42.61 -25.39
N LEU A 95 -26.87 -41.85 -24.30
CA LEU A 95 -25.56 -41.57 -23.71
C LEU A 95 -24.80 -42.84 -23.32
N THR A 96 -25.50 -43.87 -22.83
CA THR A 96 -24.91 -45.18 -22.51
C THR A 96 -24.43 -45.89 -23.78
N GLN A 97 -25.19 -45.78 -24.86
CA GLN A 97 -24.79 -46.30 -26.17
C GLN A 97 -23.55 -45.57 -26.70
N ILE A 98 -23.54 -44.24 -26.72
CA ILE A 98 -22.39 -43.41 -27.13
C ILE A 98 -21.16 -43.83 -26.34
N ARG A 99 -21.28 -43.94 -25.01
CA ARG A 99 -20.18 -44.38 -24.15
C ARG A 99 -19.66 -45.77 -24.47
N SER A 100 -20.54 -46.74 -24.78
CA SER A 100 -20.12 -48.09 -25.14
C SER A 100 -19.32 -48.16 -26.44
N GLN A 101 -19.51 -47.17 -27.32
CA GLN A 101 -18.88 -47.05 -28.63
C GLN A 101 -17.69 -46.08 -28.63
N ALA A 102 -17.54 -45.27 -27.58
CA ALA A 102 -16.48 -44.27 -27.46
C ALA A 102 -15.10 -44.94 -27.37
N PRO A 103 -14.20 -44.70 -28.35
CA PRO A 103 -12.84 -45.20 -28.26
C PRO A 103 -12.10 -44.48 -27.13
N ASP A 104 -11.26 -45.21 -26.39
CA ASP A 104 -10.39 -44.59 -25.40
C ASP A 104 -9.13 -44.00 -26.08
N SER A 105 -9.30 -42.89 -26.80
CA SER A 105 -8.27 -42.24 -27.61
C SER A 105 -7.72 -40.95 -26.98
N PRO A 106 -6.47 -40.55 -27.32
CA PRO A 106 -5.90 -39.26 -26.93
C PRO A 106 -6.80 -38.07 -27.29
N GLU A 107 -7.34 -38.05 -28.50
CA GLU A 107 -8.17 -36.97 -29.04
C GLU A 107 -9.49 -36.84 -28.25
N LEU A 108 -10.16 -37.96 -27.95
CA LEU A 108 -11.44 -37.91 -27.23
C LEU A 108 -11.25 -37.55 -25.74
N ARG A 109 -10.14 -37.98 -25.12
CA ARG A 109 -9.76 -37.53 -23.77
C ARG A 109 -9.41 -36.04 -23.74
N PHE A 110 -8.70 -35.55 -24.76
CA PHE A 110 -8.40 -34.14 -24.91
C PHE A 110 -9.68 -33.30 -25.07
N ALA A 111 -10.61 -33.73 -25.94
CA ALA A 111 -11.93 -33.10 -26.08
C ALA A 111 -12.75 -33.14 -24.78
N HIS A 112 -12.68 -34.25 -24.03
CA HIS A 112 -13.31 -34.35 -22.71
C HIS A 112 -12.74 -33.32 -21.73
N LEU A 113 -11.41 -33.13 -21.67
CA LEU A 113 -10.80 -32.10 -20.83
C LEU A 113 -11.21 -30.69 -21.26
N LEU A 114 -11.15 -30.38 -22.56
CA LEU A 114 -11.56 -29.07 -23.11
C LEU A 114 -13.05 -28.77 -22.87
N SER A 115 -13.88 -29.80 -22.66
CA SER A 115 -15.28 -29.60 -22.31
C SER A 115 -15.47 -28.90 -20.96
N PHE A 116 -14.48 -28.92 -20.06
CA PHE A 116 -14.50 -28.21 -18.77
C PHE A 116 -13.88 -26.81 -18.82
N VAL A 117 -13.30 -26.43 -19.96
CA VAL A 117 -12.66 -25.13 -20.16
C VAL A 117 -13.67 -24.14 -20.74
N ARG A 118 -13.77 -22.93 -20.17
CA ARG A 118 -14.72 -21.91 -20.64
C ARG A 118 -14.24 -21.30 -21.95
N ASP A 119 -13.01 -20.82 -21.96
CA ASP A 119 -12.37 -20.18 -23.10
C ASP A 119 -11.22 -21.02 -23.66
N ILE A 120 -11.32 -21.47 -24.91
CA ILE A 120 -10.35 -22.39 -25.51
C ILE A 120 -9.42 -21.61 -26.45
N ASN A 121 -8.19 -21.41 -26.03
CA ASN A 121 -7.11 -20.70 -26.71
C ASN A 121 -5.82 -21.55 -26.67
N ALA A 122 -4.71 -21.05 -27.20
CA ALA A 122 -3.44 -21.79 -27.24
C ALA A 122 -2.96 -22.22 -25.83
N ASP A 123 -3.10 -21.34 -24.85
CA ASP A 123 -2.66 -21.57 -23.47
C ASP A 123 -3.49 -22.68 -22.80
N THR A 124 -4.80 -22.62 -22.95
CA THR A 124 -5.73 -23.61 -22.35
C THR A 124 -5.69 -24.96 -23.07
N LEU A 125 -5.37 -24.99 -24.37
CA LEU A 125 -5.03 -26.23 -25.09
C LEU A 125 -3.77 -26.87 -24.49
N ALA A 126 -2.73 -26.09 -24.18
CA ALA A 126 -1.52 -26.61 -23.54
C ALA A 126 -1.79 -27.11 -22.12
N ILE A 127 -2.60 -26.39 -21.33
CA ILE A 127 -3.04 -26.85 -20.00
C ILE A 127 -3.79 -28.18 -20.09
N ALA A 128 -4.73 -28.31 -21.03
CA ALA A 128 -5.49 -29.54 -21.22
C ALA A 128 -4.61 -30.70 -21.69
N ALA A 129 -3.64 -30.47 -22.58
CA ALA A 129 -2.70 -31.48 -23.03
C ALA A 129 -1.81 -31.96 -21.87
N GLY A 130 -1.29 -31.03 -21.08
CA GLY A 130 -0.55 -31.32 -19.86
C GLY A 130 -1.38 -32.07 -18.81
N ALA A 131 -2.71 -31.88 -18.78
CA ALA A 131 -3.60 -32.59 -17.87
C ALA A 131 -3.81 -34.07 -18.23
N MET A 132 -3.62 -34.45 -19.50
CA MET A 132 -3.86 -35.81 -19.98
C MET A 132 -3.03 -36.86 -19.23
N ARG A 133 -1.80 -36.53 -18.82
CA ARG A 133 -0.91 -37.43 -18.05
C ARG A 133 -1.45 -37.83 -16.67
N TYR A 134 -2.40 -37.07 -16.12
CA TYR A 134 -3.00 -37.35 -14.81
C TYR A 134 -4.32 -38.16 -14.89
N LEU A 135 -4.81 -38.47 -16.09
CA LEU A 135 -6.06 -39.23 -16.29
C LEU A 135 -5.90 -40.77 -16.20
N GLY A 136 -4.71 -41.29 -15.84
CA GLY A 136 -4.44 -42.72 -15.65
C GLY A 136 -3.65 -43.39 -16.79
N SER A 137 -3.45 -44.71 -16.69
CA SER A 137 -2.48 -45.48 -17.51
C SER A 137 -2.84 -45.57 -18.99
N PHE A 138 -2.30 -44.63 -19.78
CA PHE A 138 -2.14 -44.76 -21.22
C PHE A 138 -0.75 -45.36 -21.52
N ALA A 139 -0.61 -46.10 -22.62
CA ALA A 139 0.70 -46.41 -23.19
C ALA A 139 1.23 -45.14 -23.86
N VAL A 140 1.79 -44.24 -23.05
CA VAL A 140 2.47 -43.04 -23.55
C VAL A 140 3.64 -43.53 -24.41
N PRO A 141 3.75 -43.16 -25.70
CA PRO A 141 4.94 -43.44 -26.48
C PRO A 141 6.11 -42.79 -25.75
N ILE A 142 7.03 -43.62 -25.22
CA ILE A 142 8.23 -43.11 -24.58
C ILE A 142 9.09 -42.54 -25.70
N ASP A 143 9.14 -41.22 -25.82
CA ASP A 143 10.15 -40.55 -26.62
C ASP A 143 11.49 -40.61 -25.85
N PRO A 144 12.52 -41.32 -26.34
CA PRO A 144 13.80 -41.44 -25.65
C PRO A 144 14.57 -40.12 -25.53
N GLU A 145 14.17 -39.05 -26.23
CA GLU A 145 14.84 -37.74 -26.20
C GLU A 145 14.14 -36.66 -25.34
N GLY A 146 13.00 -36.97 -24.70
CA GLY A 146 12.35 -36.08 -23.73
C GLY A 146 11.50 -34.95 -24.34
N GLY A 147 10.96 -35.11 -25.56
CA GLY A 147 10.00 -34.18 -26.17
C GLY A 147 8.57 -34.28 -25.59
N ASP A 148 7.74 -33.28 -25.93
CA ASP A 148 6.30 -33.28 -25.58
C ASP A 148 5.62 -34.55 -26.08
N THR A 149 4.88 -35.22 -25.19
CA THR A 149 4.36 -36.57 -25.43
C THR A 149 3.13 -36.61 -26.35
N PHE A 150 2.55 -35.45 -26.66
CA PHE A 150 1.43 -35.29 -27.59
C PHE A 150 1.60 -33.99 -28.40
N ASP A 151 1.47 -34.06 -29.73
CA ASP A 151 1.46 -32.88 -30.58
C ASP A 151 0.08 -32.19 -30.48
N ILE A 152 0.04 -31.04 -29.81
CA ILE A 152 -1.18 -30.24 -29.59
C ILE A 152 -1.80 -29.83 -30.92
N ALA A 153 -0.99 -29.50 -31.94
CA ALA A 153 -1.50 -29.06 -33.23
C ALA A 153 -2.23 -30.20 -33.95
N ASP A 154 -1.68 -31.42 -33.90
CA ASP A 154 -2.32 -32.61 -34.45
C ASP A 154 -3.61 -32.94 -33.69
N LEU A 155 -3.61 -32.92 -32.35
CA LEU A 155 -4.82 -33.17 -31.56
C LEU A 155 -5.94 -32.17 -31.89
N SER A 156 -5.62 -30.87 -31.91
CA SER A 156 -6.58 -29.82 -32.25
C SER A 156 -7.09 -29.93 -33.69
N ALA A 157 -6.23 -30.29 -34.65
CA ALA A 157 -6.62 -30.49 -36.04
C ALA A 157 -7.62 -31.65 -36.20
N HIS A 158 -7.38 -32.79 -35.55
CA HIS A 158 -8.32 -33.91 -35.58
C HIS A 158 -9.69 -33.54 -34.96
N LEU A 159 -9.70 -32.75 -33.88
CA LEU A 159 -10.96 -32.28 -33.27
C LEU A 159 -11.73 -31.30 -34.16
N LEU A 160 -11.03 -30.48 -34.95
CA LEU A 160 -11.63 -29.59 -35.95
C LEU A 160 -12.24 -30.39 -37.11
N GLU A 161 -11.53 -31.39 -37.62
CA GLU A 161 -12.01 -32.28 -38.69
C GLU A 161 -13.26 -33.06 -38.26
N ASP A 162 -13.26 -33.57 -37.02
CA ASP A 162 -14.37 -34.32 -36.43
C ASP A 162 -15.57 -33.43 -36.03
N GLY A 163 -15.39 -32.11 -36.05
CA GLY A 163 -16.42 -31.14 -35.67
C GLY A 163 -16.70 -31.13 -34.16
N LEU A 164 -15.74 -31.49 -33.33
CA LEU A 164 -15.81 -31.33 -31.87
C LEU A 164 -15.34 -29.95 -31.42
N LEU A 165 -14.44 -29.34 -32.19
CA LEU A 165 -13.90 -28.01 -31.95
C LEU A 165 -14.21 -27.10 -33.14
N PHE A 166 -14.54 -25.82 -32.89
CA PHE A 166 -14.78 -24.83 -33.93
C PHE A 166 -14.09 -23.51 -33.62
N PRO A 167 -13.60 -22.75 -34.61
CA PRO A 167 -13.16 -21.38 -34.40
C PRO A 167 -14.29 -20.54 -33.79
N SER A 168 -13.96 -19.75 -32.77
CA SER A 168 -14.89 -18.80 -32.16
C SER A 168 -15.21 -17.69 -33.15
N LEU A 169 -16.49 -17.32 -33.23
CA LEU A 169 -16.94 -16.16 -34.02
C LEU A 169 -16.64 -14.83 -33.32
N GLN A 170 -16.34 -14.87 -32.01
CA GLN A 170 -16.18 -13.69 -31.17
C GLN A 170 -14.72 -13.26 -31.01
N SER A 171 -13.76 -14.18 -31.14
CA SER A 171 -12.33 -13.89 -31.01
C SER A 171 -11.49 -14.73 -31.98
N THR A 172 -10.51 -14.08 -32.62
CA THR A 172 -9.56 -14.73 -33.51
C THR A 172 -8.60 -15.62 -32.70
N ALA A 173 -8.34 -16.85 -33.16
CA ALA A 173 -7.52 -17.87 -32.48
C ALA A 173 -8.15 -18.56 -31.24
N HIS A 174 -9.39 -18.21 -30.89
CA HIS A 174 -10.17 -18.94 -29.90
C HIS A 174 -11.02 -20.03 -30.55
N HIS A 175 -11.40 -21.01 -29.75
CA HIS A 175 -12.20 -22.14 -30.16
C HIS A 175 -13.40 -22.35 -29.22
N THR A 176 -14.40 -23.08 -29.70
CA THR A 176 -15.62 -23.41 -28.97
C THR A 176 -16.02 -24.85 -29.23
N ILE A 177 -16.74 -25.44 -28.27
CA ILE A 177 -17.39 -26.75 -28.40
C ILE A 177 -18.89 -26.51 -28.32
N PRO A 178 -19.71 -26.99 -29.28
CA PRO A 178 -21.15 -26.78 -29.24
C PRO A 178 -21.78 -27.28 -27.94
N PRO A 179 -22.75 -26.55 -27.35
CA PRO A 179 -23.29 -26.84 -26.02
C PRO A 179 -23.75 -28.28 -25.80
N VAL A 180 -24.50 -28.88 -26.74
CA VAL A 180 -24.93 -30.28 -26.61
C VAL A 180 -23.72 -31.21 -26.64
N MET A 181 -22.78 -31.00 -27.56
CA MET A 181 -21.57 -31.80 -27.63
C MET A 181 -20.72 -31.68 -26.36
N ARG A 182 -20.56 -30.48 -25.83
CA ARG A 182 -19.87 -30.22 -24.55
C ARG A 182 -20.54 -30.99 -23.41
N ALA A 183 -21.87 -30.97 -23.33
CA ALA A 183 -22.62 -31.72 -22.31
C ALA A 183 -22.43 -33.24 -22.44
N ILE A 184 -22.44 -33.77 -23.67
CA ILE A 184 -22.21 -35.19 -23.91
C ILE A 184 -20.77 -35.59 -23.53
N LEU A 185 -19.77 -34.82 -23.99
CA LEU A 185 -18.35 -35.05 -23.70
C LEU A 185 -18.07 -35.12 -22.19
N ARG A 186 -18.67 -34.23 -21.38
CA ARG A 186 -18.54 -34.26 -19.91
C ARG A 186 -19.04 -35.58 -19.32
N ARG A 187 -20.15 -36.10 -19.84
CA ARG A 187 -20.82 -37.32 -19.34
C ARG A 187 -20.20 -38.62 -19.86
N LEU A 188 -19.30 -38.59 -20.85
CA LEU A 188 -18.73 -39.79 -21.45
C LEU A 188 -18.06 -40.70 -20.43
N TYR A 189 -17.35 -40.15 -19.44
CA TYR A 189 -16.52 -40.93 -18.53
C TYR A 189 -17.12 -41.13 -17.10
N ASP A 190 -18.38 -40.74 -16.83
CA ASP A 190 -18.93 -40.63 -15.46
C ASP A 190 -19.44 -41.94 -14.78
N ASP A 191 -20.05 -42.90 -15.48
CA ASP A 191 -20.88 -43.93 -14.79
C ASP A 191 -20.11 -45.02 -14.03
N ARG A 192 -18.88 -45.35 -14.44
CA ARG A 192 -18.09 -46.40 -13.76
C ARG A 192 -17.22 -45.84 -12.65
N ASP A 193 -17.09 -44.53 -12.59
CA ASP A 193 -16.22 -43.83 -11.65
C ASP A 193 -16.92 -42.53 -11.27
N ARG A 194 -17.67 -42.53 -10.16
CA ARG A 194 -18.28 -41.31 -9.59
C ARG A 194 -17.27 -40.18 -9.33
N HIS A 195 -15.97 -40.47 -9.47
CA HIS A 195 -14.86 -39.53 -9.35
C HIS A 195 -14.26 -39.11 -10.70
N SER A 196 -14.86 -39.45 -11.84
CA SER A 196 -14.31 -39.16 -13.18
C SER A 196 -14.29 -37.66 -13.49
N GLU A 197 -15.42 -36.97 -13.35
CA GLU A 197 -15.47 -35.49 -13.40
C GLU A 197 -14.52 -34.85 -12.38
N SER A 198 -14.50 -35.38 -11.14
CA SER A 198 -13.58 -34.91 -10.10
C SER A 198 -12.11 -35.13 -10.46
N ARG A 199 -11.78 -36.20 -11.18
CA ARG A 199 -10.43 -36.52 -11.64
C ARG A 199 -10.01 -35.63 -12.80
N SER A 200 -10.89 -35.39 -13.77
CA SER A 200 -10.61 -34.49 -14.90
C SER A 200 -10.41 -33.05 -14.44
N ARG A 201 -11.25 -32.55 -13.54
CA ARG A 201 -11.06 -31.23 -12.93
C ARG A 201 -9.77 -31.15 -12.10
N ARG A 202 -9.46 -32.19 -11.31
CA ARG A 202 -8.19 -32.26 -10.57
C ARG A 202 -6.97 -32.30 -11.49
N ALA A 203 -7.05 -33.03 -12.59
CA ALA A 203 -5.98 -33.09 -13.60
C ALA A 203 -5.76 -31.73 -14.27
N LEU A 204 -6.84 -31.04 -14.65
CA LEU A 204 -6.80 -29.67 -15.18
C LEU A 204 -6.21 -28.70 -14.15
N GLY A 205 -6.67 -28.74 -12.91
CA GLY A 205 -6.15 -27.89 -11.84
C GLY A 205 -4.67 -28.13 -11.56
N GLY A 206 -4.22 -29.38 -11.51
CA GLY A 206 -2.81 -29.71 -11.33
C GLY A 206 -1.94 -29.19 -12.48
N SER A 207 -2.37 -29.39 -13.73
CA SER A 207 -1.66 -28.88 -14.90
C SER A 207 -1.68 -27.34 -14.98
N ALA A 208 -2.81 -26.72 -14.63
CA ALA A 208 -2.95 -25.27 -14.56
C ALA A 208 -2.05 -24.67 -13.46
N ALA A 209 -1.94 -25.33 -12.30
CA ALA A 209 -1.05 -24.93 -11.22
C ALA A 209 0.42 -24.98 -11.64
N GLU A 210 0.84 -26.02 -12.38
CA GLU A 210 2.19 -26.08 -12.96
C GLU A 210 2.40 -24.99 -14.00
N TRP A 211 1.41 -24.74 -14.87
CA TRP A 211 1.47 -23.71 -15.90
C TRP A 211 1.61 -22.30 -15.30
N LEU A 212 0.84 -21.99 -14.25
CA LEU A 212 0.88 -20.71 -13.54
C LEU A 212 2.21 -20.44 -12.81
N LYS A 213 2.99 -21.49 -12.50
CA LYS A 213 4.34 -21.36 -11.92
C LYS A 213 5.39 -20.91 -12.93
N ALA A 214 5.13 -21.01 -14.24
CA ALA A 214 6.06 -20.55 -15.25
C ALA A 214 6.25 -19.01 -15.19
N PRO A 215 7.34 -18.45 -15.75
CA PRO A 215 7.57 -17.00 -15.72
C PRO A 215 6.45 -16.21 -16.42
N ALA A 216 6.10 -15.04 -15.88
CA ALA A 216 5.01 -14.17 -16.36
C ALA A 216 5.04 -13.80 -17.85
N SER A 217 6.22 -13.84 -18.48
CA SER A 217 6.39 -13.54 -19.91
C SER A 217 5.73 -14.57 -20.84
N TYR A 218 5.22 -15.69 -20.30
CA TYR A 218 4.60 -16.77 -21.05
C TYR A 218 3.05 -16.76 -20.99
N HIS A 219 2.44 -15.80 -20.31
CA HIS A 219 1.01 -15.88 -19.97
C HIS A 219 0.25 -14.65 -20.46
N SER A 220 -0.47 -14.75 -21.59
CA SER A 220 -1.22 -13.60 -22.14
C SER A 220 -2.74 -13.78 -22.13
N GLU A 221 -3.29 -14.96 -22.47
CA GLU A 221 -4.76 -15.12 -22.58
C GLU A 221 -5.33 -16.23 -21.67
N GLY A 222 -4.57 -17.29 -21.39
CA GLY A 222 -5.07 -18.42 -20.58
C GLY A 222 -5.06 -18.22 -19.07
N PHE A 223 -4.56 -17.09 -18.55
CA PHE A 223 -4.30 -16.91 -17.12
C PHE A 223 -5.59 -16.95 -16.28
N ASP A 224 -6.63 -16.22 -16.70
CA ASP A 224 -7.92 -16.18 -16.00
C ASP A 224 -8.52 -17.58 -15.88
N GLU A 225 -8.53 -18.33 -16.98
CA GLU A 225 -9.06 -19.69 -17.01
C GLU A 225 -8.20 -20.64 -16.16
N ALA A 226 -6.87 -20.57 -16.25
CA ALA A 226 -5.97 -21.36 -15.42
C ALA A 226 -6.22 -21.13 -13.92
N LEU A 227 -6.38 -19.87 -13.51
CA LEU A 227 -6.68 -19.50 -12.13
C LEU A 227 -8.00 -20.09 -11.65
N LEU A 228 -9.03 -20.05 -12.49
CA LEU A 228 -10.33 -20.66 -12.19
C LEU A 228 -10.24 -22.19 -12.09
N GLN A 229 -9.50 -22.85 -12.96
CA GLN A 229 -9.32 -24.30 -12.93
C GLN A 229 -8.59 -24.76 -11.66
N VAL A 230 -7.57 -24.03 -11.21
CA VAL A 230 -6.90 -24.27 -9.91
C VAL A 230 -7.89 -24.18 -8.76
N ALA A 231 -8.74 -23.14 -8.74
CA ALA A 231 -9.73 -22.95 -7.70
C ALA A 231 -10.85 -24.02 -7.73
N GLU A 232 -11.28 -24.45 -8.92
CA GLU A 232 -12.30 -25.49 -9.08
C GLU A 232 -11.81 -26.89 -8.70
N ALA A 233 -10.52 -27.16 -8.89
CA ALA A 233 -9.87 -28.39 -8.46
C ALA A 233 -9.61 -28.47 -6.95
N GLY A 234 -9.65 -27.32 -6.26
CA GLY A 234 -9.33 -27.23 -4.84
C GLY A 234 -7.84 -27.26 -4.53
N GLU A 235 -7.01 -26.82 -5.48
CA GLU A 235 -5.55 -26.74 -5.35
C GLU A 235 -5.15 -25.48 -4.56
N TRP A 236 -5.50 -25.45 -3.27
CA TRP A 236 -5.36 -24.26 -2.42
C TRP A 236 -3.91 -23.83 -2.19
N SER A 237 -2.96 -24.77 -2.14
CA SER A 237 -1.53 -24.46 -2.04
C SER A 237 -1.03 -23.68 -3.25
N ALA A 238 -1.53 -23.98 -4.46
CA ALA A 238 -1.18 -23.23 -5.65
C ALA A 238 -1.74 -21.79 -5.61
N LEU A 239 -2.95 -21.59 -5.07
CA LEU A 239 -3.48 -20.24 -4.83
C LEU A 239 -2.67 -19.49 -3.77
N THR A 240 -2.23 -20.16 -2.70
CA THR A 240 -1.32 -19.60 -1.70
C THR A 240 -0.03 -19.12 -2.34
N ASP A 241 0.66 -19.99 -3.09
CA ASP A 241 1.91 -19.66 -3.78
C ASP A 241 1.71 -18.50 -4.75
N LEU A 242 0.62 -18.52 -5.53
CA LEU A 242 0.34 -17.48 -6.52
C LEU A 242 0.10 -16.12 -5.85
N TRP A 243 -0.70 -16.08 -4.78
CA TRP A 243 -0.94 -14.85 -4.03
C TRP A 243 0.34 -14.35 -3.34
N ALA A 244 1.13 -15.25 -2.75
CA ALA A 244 2.39 -14.88 -2.10
C ALA A 244 3.40 -14.27 -3.09
N ASN A 245 3.38 -14.67 -4.36
CA ASN A 245 4.31 -14.20 -5.39
C ASN A 245 3.80 -13.00 -6.23
N ARG A 246 2.48 -12.83 -6.38
CA ARG A 246 1.87 -11.78 -7.22
C ARG A 246 1.09 -10.74 -6.41
N GLY A 247 0.50 -11.15 -5.29
CA GLY A 247 -0.30 -10.31 -4.39
C GLY A 247 -1.38 -9.54 -5.13
N HIS A 248 -1.50 -8.26 -4.82
CA HIS A 248 -2.53 -7.38 -5.38
C HIS A 248 -2.48 -7.17 -6.89
N ALA A 249 -1.37 -7.52 -7.56
CA ALA A 249 -1.31 -7.44 -9.02
C ALA A 249 -2.34 -8.36 -9.68
N LEU A 250 -2.68 -9.50 -9.07
CA LEU A 250 -3.74 -10.38 -9.55
C LEU A 250 -5.09 -9.66 -9.64
N MET A 251 -5.41 -8.81 -8.67
CA MET A 251 -6.65 -8.05 -8.68
C MET A 251 -6.65 -6.91 -9.69
N VAL A 252 -5.49 -6.46 -10.17
CA VAL A 252 -5.44 -5.42 -11.20
C VAL A 252 -5.46 -6.04 -12.59
N ASP A 253 -4.63 -7.06 -12.80
CA ASP A 253 -4.43 -7.66 -14.12
C ASP A 253 -5.53 -8.69 -14.46
N HIS A 254 -6.08 -9.37 -13.44
CA HIS A 254 -7.01 -10.50 -13.56
C HIS A 254 -8.20 -10.37 -12.60
N PHE A 255 -8.81 -9.18 -12.53
CA PHE A 255 -9.76 -8.79 -11.47
C PHE A 255 -10.92 -9.77 -11.27
N ASP A 256 -11.71 -10.06 -12.32
CA ASP A 256 -12.90 -10.89 -12.19
C ASP A 256 -12.56 -12.35 -11.85
N ALA A 257 -11.57 -12.93 -12.53
CA ALA A 257 -11.11 -14.29 -12.27
C ALA A 257 -10.54 -14.44 -10.85
N THR A 258 -9.80 -13.45 -10.36
CA THR A 258 -9.26 -13.43 -9.00
C THR A 258 -10.38 -13.39 -7.96
N LEU A 259 -11.37 -12.51 -8.12
CA LEU A 259 -12.51 -12.45 -7.21
C LEU A 259 -13.30 -13.77 -7.20
N GLU A 260 -13.55 -14.37 -8.36
CA GLU A 260 -14.25 -15.65 -8.45
C GLU A 260 -13.43 -16.78 -7.80
N ALA A 261 -12.15 -16.92 -8.14
CA ALA A 261 -11.28 -17.98 -7.65
C ALA A 261 -11.14 -17.98 -6.12
N PHE A 262 -10.80 -16.82 -5.53
CA PHE A 262 -10.61 -16.74 -4.07
C PHE A 262 -11.93 -16.80 -3.28
N SER A 263 -13.08 -16.49 -3.90
CA SER A 263 -14.39 -16.70 -3.27
C SER A 263 -14.73 -18.18 -3.02
N LYS A 264 -14.12 -19.10 -3.79
CA LYS A 264 -14.30 -20.55 -3.66
C LYS A 264 -13.52 -21.16 -2.49
N VAL A 265 -12.57 -20.43 -1.90
CA VAL A 265 -11.70 -20.92 -0.81
C VAL A 265 -12.52 -21.22 0.46
N PRO A 266 -12.55 -22.48 0.94
CA PRO A 266 -13.29 -22.85 2.14
C PRO A 266 -12.73 -22.18 3.41
N GLU A 267 -13.60 -21.87 4.37
CA GLU A 267 -13.19 -21.24 5.65
C GLU A 267 -12.21 -22.10 6.47
N ALA A 268 -12.30 -23.42 6.35
CA ALA A 268 -11.34 -24.32 7.00
C ALA A 268 -9.91 -24.14 6.46
N GLN A 269 -9.76 -23.70 5.21
CA GLN A 269 -8.44 -23.48 4.59
C GLN A 269 -7.84 -22.14 5.04
N THR A 270 -8.65 -21.11 5.23
CA THR A 270 -8.18 -19.80 5.73
C THR A 270 -7.71 -19.86 7.19
N GLN A 271 -8.20 -20.81 7.98
CA GLN A 271 -7.70 -21.06 9.35
C GLN A 271 -6.29 -21.67 9.39
N ASN A 272 -5.84 -22.26 8.28
CA ASN A 272 -4.56 -22.95 8.15
C ASN A 272 -3.56 -22.20 7.27
N SER A 273 -3.98 -21.13 6.60
CA SER A 273 -3.07 -20.24 5.87
C SER A 273 -3.52 -18.78 6.02
N ALA A 274 -2.64 -17.98 6.62
CA ALA A 274 -2.84 -16.54 6.76
C ALA A 274 -2.77 -15.84 5.39
N VAL A 275 -1.98 -16.36 4.45
CA VAL A 275 -1.93 -15.88 3.07
C VAL A 275 -3.29 -16.04 2.38
N LEU A 276 -3.93 -17.21 2.48
CA LEU A 276 -5.28 -17.41 1.93
C LEU A 276 -6.35 -16.59 2.67
N ALA A 277 -6.23 -16.46 3.99
CA ALA A 277 -7.13 -15.62 4.77
C ALA A 277 -7.09 -14.15 4.29
N GLU A 278 -5.90 -13.62 4.03
CA GLU A 278 -5.71 -12.30 3.45
C GLU A 278 -6.31 -12.20 2.04
N ALA A 279 -5.91 -13.11 1.14
CA ALA A 279 -6.36 -13.08 -0.25
C ALA A 279 -7.90 -13.12 -0.37
N LYS A 280 -8.55 -14.00 0.40
CA LYS A 280 -10.00 -14.08 0.46
C LYS A 280 -10.62 -12.82 1.05
N GLY A 281 -10.05 -12.27 2.12
CA GLY A 281 -10.49 -11.02 2.74
C GLY A 281 -10.48 -9.86 1.75
N ASP A 282 -9.34 -9.66 1.08
CA ASP A 282 -9.13 -8.61 0.08
C ASP A 282 -10.14 -8.74 -1.08
N CYS A 283 -10.36 -9.96 -1.59
CA CYS A 283 -11.33 -10.22 -2.65
C CYS A 283 -12.78 -9.96 -2.19
N LEU A 284 -13.14 -10.31 -0.96
CA LEU A 284 -14.47 -10.03 -0.42
C LEU A 284 -14.72 -8.52 -0.30
N GLN A 285 -13.73 -7.77 0.19
CA GLN A 285 -13.83 -6.32 0.33
C GLN A 285 -13.95 -5.63 -1.04
N ALA A 286 -13.15 -6.02 -2.02
CA ALA A 286 -13.26 -5.54 -3.40
C ALA A 286 -14.62 -5.91 -4.02
N GLY A 287 -15.10 -7.13 -3.80
CA GLY A 287 -16.42 -7.57 -4.25
C GLY A 287 -17.58 -6.78 -3.63
N GLU A 288 -17.46 -6.38 -2.37
CA GLU A 288 -18.42 -5.50 -1.69
C GLU A 288 -18.37 -4.07 -2.24
N ALA A 289 -17.17 -3.50 -2.41
CA ALA A 289 -16.98 -2.19 -3.01
C ALA A 289 -17.55 -2.14 -4.43
N ARG A 290 -17.33 -3.17 -5.26
CA ARG A 290 -17.94 -3.34 -6.59
C ARG A 290 -19.46 -3.26 -6.55
N ARG A 291 -20.10 -4.00 -5.63
CA ARG A 291 -21.57 -3.99 -5.45
C ARG A 291 -22.08 -2.62 -4.99
N ARG A 292 -21.37 -1.97 -4.06
CA ARG A 292 -21.73 -0.65 -3.52
C ARG A 292 -21.64 0.45 -4.59
N LEU A 293 -20.58 0.44 -5.39
CA LEU A 293 -20.31 1.45 -6.43
C LEU A 293 -21.10 1.20 -7.71
N ARG A 294 -21.50 -0.05 -7.99
CA ARG A 294 -22.12 -0.48 -9.26
C ARG A 294 -21.25 -0.20 -10.48
N VAL A 295 -19.94 -0.42 -10.35
CA VAL A 295 -18.94 -0.22 -11.39
C VAL A 295 -18.11 -1.49 -11.52
N SER A 296 -17.80 -1.94 -12.75
CA SER A 296 -16.98 -3.13 -13.00
C SER A 296 -15.50 -2.83 -13.22
N ASP A 297 -15.12 -1.57 -13.37
CA ASP A 297 -13.72 -1.14 -13.53
C ASP A 297 -12.90 -1.44 -12.27
N ALA A 298 -11.87 -2.28 -12.42
CA ALA A 298 -11.04 -2.77 -11.32
C ALA A 298 -10.35 -1.63 -10.55
N LEU A 299 -9.74 -0.68 -11.26
CA LEU A 299 -8.99 0.41 -10.63
C LEU A 299 -9.90 1.33 -9.80
N THR A 300 -11.11 1.62 -10.29
CA THR A 300 -12.11 2.39 -9.57
C THR A 300 -12.54 1.67 -8.29
N VAL A 301 -12.76 0.35 -8.36
CA VAL A 301 -13.16 -0.45 -7.19
C VAL A 301 -12.03 -0.49 -6.17
N LEU A 302 -10.82 -0.87 -6.59
CA LEU A 302 -9.66 -1.04 -5.70
C LEU A 302 -9.24 0.29 -5.05
N GLY A 303 -9.48 1.43 -5.72
CA GLY A 303 -9.26 2.76 -5.13
C GLY A 303 -10.19 3.11 -3.96
N GLN A 304 -11.20 2.29 -3.67
CA GLN A 304 -12.13 2.44 -2.55
C GLN A 304 -11.94 1.39 -1.45
N VAL A 305 -10.86 0.62 -1.53
CA VAL A 305 -10.53 -0.50 -0.62
C VAL A 305 -9.30 -0.10 0.19
N ASP A 306 -9.33 -0.35 1.51
CA ASP A 306 -8.21 -0.03 2.43
C ASP A 306 -7.27 -1.22 2.67
N PHE A 307 -7.73 -2.45 2.39
CA PHE A 307 -7.04 -3.71 2.63
C PHE A 307 -6.64 -3.92 4.11
N GLU A 308 -7.46 -3.42 5.04
CA GLU A 308 -7.32 -3.63 6.47
C GLU A 308 -8.30 -4.72 6.95
N HIS A 309 -7.81 -5.96 7.12
CA HIS A 309 -8.68 -7.11 7.40
C HIS A 309 -8.52 -7.66 8.82
N SER A 310 -9.63 -7.68 9.56
CA SER A 310 -9.73 -8.35 10.87
C SER A 310 -9.75 -9.88 10.80
N ALA A 311 -9.90 -10.45 9.59
CA ALA A 311 -10.03 -11.89 9.37
C ALA A 311 -8.67 -12.64 9.37
N VAL A 312 -7.57 -11.93 9.14
CA VAL A 312 -6.23 -12.53 9.24
C VAL A 312 -5.90 -12.75 10.73
N PRO A 313 -5.52 -13.97 11.15
CA PRO A 313 -5.17 -14.21 12.54
C PRO A 313 -3.94 -13.39 12.94
N THR A 314 -3.90 -12.91 14.18
CA THR A 314 -2.74 -12.18 14.68
C THR A 314 -1.62 -13.14 15.06
N LEU A 315 -0.37 -12.73 14.83
CA LEU A 315 0.83 -13.51 15.15
C LEU A 315 0.78 -14.09 16.58
N ASP A 316 0.49 -13.25 17.58
CA ASP A 316 0.44 -13.64 18.99
C ASP A 316 -0.59 -14.75 19.27
N SER A 317 -1.70 -14.76 18.53
CA SER A 317 -2.76 -15.76 18.70
C SER A 317 -2.36 -17.14 18.17
N GLN A 318 -1.37 -17.21 17.28
CA GLN A 318 -0.96 -18.44 16.60
C GLN A 318 0.43 -18.95 17.02
N LEU A 319 1.07 -18.33 18.03
CA LEU A 319 2.46 -18.66 18.42
C LEU A 319 2.69 -20.15 18.70
N GLU A 320 1.76 -20.84 19.36
CA GLU A 320 1.93 -22.28 19.65
C GLU A 320 1.87 -23.12 18.37
N ARG A 321 0.90 -22.88 17.49
CA ARG A 321 0.79 -23.55 16.18
C ARG A 321 1.98 -23.28 15.27
N ILE A 322 2.54 -22.06 15.33
CA ILE A 322 3.76 -21.71 14.60
C ILE A 322 4.94 -22.55 15.08
N LYS A 323 5.09 -22.75 16.40
CA LYS A 323 6.14 -23.61 16.97
C LYS A 323 5.96 -25.09 16.60
N ASP A 324 4.72 -25.54 16.45
CA ASP A 324 4.38 -26.88 16.00
C ASP A 324 4.65 -27.11 14.49
N GLY A 325 4.94 -26.04 13.74
CA GLY A 325 5.25 -26.08 12.31
C GLY A 325 4.02 -26.06 11.40
N ASP A 326 2.86 -25.62 11.90
CA ASP A 326 1.60 -25.57 11.13
C ASP A 326 1.60 -24.52 10.00
N PHE A 327 2.54 -23.56 10.03
CA PHE A 327 2.53 -22.37 9.18
C PHE A 327 3.83 -22.20 8.41
N THR A 328 3.71 -21.62 7.20
CA THR A 328 4.87 -21.25 6.38
C THR A 328 5.50 -19.93 6.83
N VAL A 329 6.70 -19.63 6.33
CA VAL A 329 7.33 -18.32 6.55
C VAL A 329 6.45 -17.18 6.02
N ASP A 330 5.82 -17.36 4.86
CA ASP A 330 4.92 -16.35 4.30
C ASP A 330 3.69 -16.12 5.19
N ASP A 331 3.12 -17.18 5.79
CA ASP A 331 2.02 -17.02 6.76
C ASP A 331 2.46 -16.20 7.98
N ILE A 332 3.67 -16.43 8.51
CA ILE A 332 4.23 -15.64 9.63
C ILE A 332 4.37 -14.17 9.25
N LEU A 333 4.88 -13.88 8.05
CA LEU A 333 5.01 -12.51 7.55
C LEU A 333 3.65 -11.82 7.42
N ILE A 334 2.65 -12.49 6.86
CA ILE A 334 1.28 -11.94 6.73
C ILE A 334 0.63 -11.70 8.11
N MET A 335 0.75 -12.65 9.04
CA MET A 335 0.26 -12.48 10.41
C MET A 335 0.95 -11.32 11.13
N ALA A 336 2.25 -11.13 10.91
CA ALA A 336 2.99 -10.01 11.48
C ALA A 336 2.56 -8.66 10.89
N ILE A 337 2.33 -8.58 9.58
CA ILE A 337 1.76 -7.40 8.90
C ILE A 337 0.40 -7.03 9.49
N ALA A 338 -0.52 -8.00 9.59
CA ALA A 338 -1.85 -7.79 10.15
C ALA A 338 -1.80 -7.31 11.60
N SER A 339 -0.97 -7.95 12.44
CA SER A 339 -0.74 -7.53 13.82
C SER A 339 -0.17 -6.11 13.91
N MET A 340 0.84 -5.75 13.09
CA MET A 340 1.40 -4.40 13.07
C MET A 340 0.37 -3.34 12.69
N ARG A 341 -0.49 -3.60 11.71
CA ARG A 341 -1.58 -2.69 11.31
C ARG A 341 -2.57 -2.50 12.43
N ARG A 342 -3.04 -3.60 13.04
CA ARG A 342 -3.96 -3.57 14.18
C ARG A 342 -3.40 -2.75 15.34
N GLN A 343 -2.13 -2.94 15.69
CA GLN A 343 -1.50 -2.19 16.77
C GLN A 343 -1.38 -0.70 16.46
N LYS A 344 -1.14 -0.32 15.19
CA LYS A 344 -1.18 1.10 14.79
C LYS A 344 -2.56 1.72 14.94
N VAL A 345 -3.62 1.01 14.54
CA VAL A 345 -5.02 1.47 14.71
C VAL A 345 -5.36 1.66 16.19
N LEU A 346 -4.83 0.80 17.07
CA LEU A 346 -4.99 0.92 18.53
C LEU A 346 -4.08 1.98 19.18
N GLY A 347 -3.23 2.66 18.42
CA GLY A 347 -2.25 3.62 18.95
C GLY A 347 -1.07 2.98 19.69
N GLN A 348 -0.87 1.67 19.56
CA GLN A 348 0.12 0.86 20.26
C GLN A 348 1.30 0.48 19.35
N SER A 349 1.85 1.45 18.61
CA SER A 349 2.90 1.24 17.60
C SER A 349 4.16 0.53 18.15
N ASP A 350 4.50 0.75 19.42
CA ASP A 350 5.60 0.04 20.10
C ASP A 350 5.37 -1.48 20.18
N GLN A 351 4.11 -1.90 20.45
CA GLN A 351 3.75 -3.31 20.42
C GLN A 351 3.83 -3.87 19.00
N GLY A 352 3.43 -3.07 17.99
CA GLY A 352 3.63 -3.42 16.58
C GLY A 352 5.11 -3.64 16.23
N LEU A 353 6.01 -2.82 16.75
CA LEU A 353 7.45 -2.99 16.56
C LEU A 353 7.96 -4.29 17.21
N GLN A 354 7.43 -4.64 18.38
CA GLN A 354 7.78 -5.88 19.06
C GLN A 354 7.30 -7.11 18.26
N VAL A 355 6.08 -7.06 17.71
CA VAL A 355 5.56 -8.09 16.79
C VAL A 355 6.51 -8.32 15.61
N ALA A 356 7.00 -7.25 14.98
CA ALA A 356 7.92 -7.36 13.85
C ALA A 356 9.23 -8.06 14.23
N ARG A 357 9.78 -7.73 15.42
CA ARG A 357 10.99 -8.37 15.95
C ARG A 357 10.77 -9.84 16.25
N THR A 358 9.67 -10.18 16.91
CA THR A 358 9.29 -11.57 17.21
C THR A 358 9.11 -12.38 15.94
N ALA A 359 8.48 -11.83 14.90
CA ALA A 359 8.38 -12.50 13.60
C ALA A 359 9.78 -12.78 12.99
N GLN A 360 10.68 -11.79 13.03
CA GLN A 360 12.04 -11.96 12.51
C GLN A 360 12.84 -13.01 13.31
N GLU A 361 12.69 -13.04 14.64
CA GLU A 361 13.31 -14.06 15.50
C GLU A 361 12.82 -15.47 15.15
N LEU A 362 11.50 -15.64 15.01
CA LEU A 362 10.89 -16.91 14.60
C LEU A 362 11.43 -17.38 13.26
N ILE A 363 11.50 -16.50 12.25
CA ILE A 363 11.98 -16.84 10.91
C ILE A 363 13.48 -17.19 10.93
N ASN A 364 14.29 -16.46 11.70
CA ASN A 364 15.72 -16.71 11.83
C ASN A 364 16.03 -18.03 12.53
N ASP A 365 15.15 -18.49 13.44
CA ASP A 365 15.20 -19.81 14.09
C ASP A 365 14.80 -20.98 13.16
N SER A 366 14.98 -20.76 11.84
CA SER A 366 14.99 -21.57 10.60
C SER A 366 15.13 -23.11 10.64
N ARG A 367 15.35 -23.75 11.79
CA ARG A 367 15.36 -25.21 11.96
C ARG A 367 13.98 -25.88 11.77
N HIS A 368 12.88 -25.12 11.67
CA HIS A 368 11.52 -25.66 11.67
C HIS A 368 10.73 -25.45 10.36
N PHE A 369 11.21 -24.65 9.41
CA PHE A 369 10.44 -24.29 8.21
C PHE A 369 10.97 -24.99 6.95
N GLN A 370 10.05 -25.50 6.13
CA GLN A 370 10.35 -26.26 4.92
C GLN A 370 10.50 -25.39 3.66
N SER A 371 10.06 -24.13 3.69
CA SER A 371 10.05 -23.21 2.54
C SER A 371 10.74 -21.87 2.83
N GLU A 372 11.41 -21.32 1.82
CA GLU A 372 11.89 -19.93 1.83
C GLU A 372 10.70 -18.97 1.66
N SER A 373 10.87 -17.72 2.11
CA SER A 373 9.85 -16.68 1.92
C SER A 373 9.76 -16.23 0.46
N SER A 374 8.53 -15.98 0.00
CA SER A 374 8.31 -15.29 -1.27
C SER A 374 8.84 -13.85 -1.18
N ARG A 375 9.57 -13.39 -2.20
CA ARG A 375 10.17 -12.04 -2.24
C ARG A 375 9.14 -10.93 -2.02
N LEU A 376 7.92 -11.11 -2.56
CA LEU A 376 6.87 -10.11 -2.40
C LEU A 376 6.35 -10.05 -0.95
N CYS A 377 6.18 -11.18 -0.27
CA CYS A 377 5.84 -11.22 1.16
C CYS A 377 6.93 -10.54 2.02
N GLU A 378 8.20 -10.82 1.74
CA GLU A 378 9.33 -10.16 2.40
C GLU A 378 9.32 -8.63 2.18
N ALA A 379 9.10 -8.19 0.94
CA ALA A 379 9.01 -6.77 0.60
C ALA A 379 7.84 -6.08 1.32
N ARG A 380 6.67 -6.72 1.40
CA ARG A 380 5.49 -6.21 2.12
C ARG A 380 5.72 -6.14 3.62
N PHE A 381 6.38 -7.14 4.20
CA PHE A 381 6.75 -7.12 5.61
C PHE A 381 7.69 -5.96 5.91
N HIS A 382 8.73 -5.74 5.09
CA HIS A 382 9.63 -4.61 5.25
C HIS A 382 8.97 -3.24 5.06
N LEU A 383 8.00 -3.14 4.15
CA LEU A 383 7.18 -1.93 4.01
C LEU A 383 6.42 -1.64 5.31
N GLU A 384 5.67 -2.62 5.81
CA GLU A 384 4.83 -2.45 7.00
C GLU A 384 5.67 -2.24 8.27
N TYR A 385 6.81 -2.92 8.36
CA TYR A 385 7.77 -2.73 9.43
C TYR A 385 8.34 -1.31 9.38
N GLY A 386 8.79 -0.84 8.21
CA GLY A 386 9.28 0.52 8.02
C GLY A 386 8.26 1.60 8.38
N ILE A 387 7.00 1.41 7.99
CA ILE A 387 5.89 2.29 8.38
C ILE A 387 5.72 2.29 9.90
N THR A 388 5.68 1.11 10.53
CA THR A 388 5.52 0.98 11.99
C THR A 388 6.69 1.61 12.77
N THR A 389 7.92 1.44 12.29
CA THR A 389 9.12 2.09 12.85
C THR A 389 9.05 3.62 12.77
N MET A 390 8.49 4.16 11.68
CA MET A 390 8.23 5.61 11.54
C MET A 390 7.28 6.11 12.64
N PHE A 391 6.23 5.35 12.97
CA PHE A 391 5.24 5.71 14.00
C PHE A 391 5.75 5.64 15.44
N VAL A 392 6.84 4.93 15.69
CA VAL A 392 7.57 4.95 16.97
C VAL A 392 8.57 6.12 17.02
N GLY A 393 8.80 6.79 15.89
CA GLY A 393 9.67 7.97 15.78
C GLY A 393 11.10 7.65 15.31
N ASP A 394 11.42 6.39 15.02
CA ASP A 394 12.71 6.02 14.42
C ASP A 394 12.66 6.18 12.89
N LEU A 395 12.79 7.43 12.44
CA LEU A 395 12.77 7.76 11.02
C LEU A 395 13.98 7.18 10.27
N THR A 396 15.14 7.00 10.94
CA THR A 396 16.35 6.48 10.30
C THR A 396 16.23 4.97 10.05
N GLY A 397 15.73 4.21 11.03
CA GLY A 397 15.39 2.80 10.84
C GLY A 397 14.31 2.60 9.78
N SER A 398 13.30 3.46 9.79
CA SER A 398 12.22 3.45 8.79
C SER A 398 12.74 3.53 7.35
N VAL A 399 13.58 4.53 7.02
CA VAL A 399 14.09 4.68 5.64
C VAL A 399 14.93 3.48 5.19
N GLN A 400 15.64 2.79 6.10
CA GLN A 400 16.39 1.59 5.74
C GLN A 400 15.47 0.41 5.41
N LEU A 401 14.40 0.21 6.21
CA LEU A 401 13.40 -0.84 5.97
C LEU A 401 12.62 -0.59 4.68
N LEU A 402 12.19 0.66 4.45
CA LEU A 402 11.49 1.05 3.22
C LEU A 402 12.38 0.87 1.98
N ARG A 403 13.68 1.21 2.07
CA ARG A 403 14.64 0.95 1.00
C ARG A 403 14.78 -0.54 0.69
N ARG A 404 14.80 -1.42 1.71
CA ARG A 404 14.80 -2.88 1.49
C ARG A 404 13.55 -3.33 0.75
N SER A 405 12.38 -2.84 1.15
CA SER A 405 11.12 -3.11 0.46
C SER A 405 11.19 -2.74 -1.03
N ILE A 406 11.69 -1.54 -1.36
CA ILE A 406 11.86 -1.10 -2.76
C ILE A 406 12.80 -2.04 -3.52
N ILE A 407 14.00 -2.30 -3.00
CA ILE A 407 15.01 -3.14 -3.67
C ILE A 407 14.45 -4.54 -3.93
N ILE A 408 13.81 -5.17 -2.95
CA ILE A 408 13.25 -6.51 -3.11
C ILE A 408 12.11 -6.50 -4.13
N THR A 409 11.26 -5.47 -4.11
CA THR A 409 10.16 -5.31 -5.08
C THR A 409 10.68 -5.14 -6.50
N GLU A 410 11.71 -4.32 -6.71
CA GLU A 410 12.35 -4.12 -8.01
C GLU A 410 13.00 -5.41 -8.52
N LEU A 411 13.70 -6.14 -7.66
CA LEU A 411 14.29 -7.44 -8.00
C LEU A 411 13.25 -8.55 -8.24
N ALA A 412 12.03 -8.36 -7.75
CA ALA A 412 10.91 -9.25 -8.01
C ALA A 412 10.10 -8.87 -9.27
N SER A 413 10.26 -7.66 -9.83
CA SER A 413 9.24 -7.08 -10.71
C SER A 413 9.50 -7.14 -12.21
N ALA A 414 8.73 -8.00 -12.88
CA ALA A 414 7.77 -7.53 -13.89
C ALA A 414 6.31 -7.46 -13.34
N SER A 415 6.04 -7.92 -12.11
CA SER A 415 4.71 -8.40 -11.71
C SER A 415 3.99 -7.63 -10.60
N SER A 416 4.57 -6.60 -9.96
CA SER A 416 3.87 -5.88 -8.87
C SER A 416 4.34 -4.43 -8.64
N PRO A 417 4.19 -3.54 -9.64
CA PRO A 417 4.55 -2.12 -9.50
C PRO A 417 3.75 -1.39 -8.40
N TYR A 418 2.62 -1.98 -7.98
CA TYR A 418 1.71 -1.40 -6.99
C TYR A 418 2.31 -1.30 -5.59
N LEU A 419 3.26 -2.17 -5.22
CA LEU A 419 3.94 -2.10 -3.92
C LEU A 419 4.98 -0.97 -3.87
N LEU A 420 5.52 -0.56 -5.02
CA LEU A 420 6.45 0.57 -5.11
C LEU A 420 5.77 1.90 -4.75
N LEU A 421 4.49 2.08 -5.09
CA LEU A 421 3.74 3.30 -4.76
C LEU A 421 3.75 3.64 -3.26
N PRO A 422 3.25 2.78 -2.34
CA PRO A 422 3.33 3.04 -0.91
C PRO A 422 4.79 3.13 -0.42
N ALA A 423 5.70 2.30 -0.94
CA ALA A 423 7.10 2.33 -0.52
C ALA A 423 7.78 3.68 -0.83
N HIS A 424 7.56 4.25 -2.02
CA HIS A 424 8.05 5.58 -2.38
C HIS A 424 7.33 6.69 -1.60
N ALA A 425 6.01 6.62 -1.43
CA ALA A 425 5.26 7.64 -0.69
C ALA A 425 5.69 7.75 0.78
N TYR A 426 5.85 6.62 1.47
CA TYR A 426 6.33 6.61 2.85
C TYR A 426 7.82 6.93 2.96
N SER A 427 8.65 6.54 1.99
CA SER A 427 10.07 6.96 1.94
C SER A 427 10.19 8.46 1.80
N ALA A 428 9.40 9.06 0.89
CA ALA A 428 9.34 10.51 0.72
C ALA A 428 8.95 11.22 2.01
N LEU A 429 7.93 10.72 2.71
CA LEU A 429 7.49 11.26 4.00
C LEU A 429 8.58 11.16 5.06
N ALA A 430 9.18 9.98 5.24
CA ALA A 430 10.22 9.77 6.25
C ALA A 430 11.46 10.66 6.00
N TYR A 431 11.90 10.79 4.73
CA TYR A 431 13.00 11.69 4.37
C TYR A 431 12.64 13.16 4.56
N ALA A 432 11.41 13.58 4.26
CA ALA A 432 10.95 14.95 4.53
C ALA A 432 10.99 15.25 6.03
N MET A 433 10.50 14.33 6.87
CA MET A 433 10.53 14.47 8.33
C MET A 433 11.94 14.47 8.93
N LEU A 434 12.90 13.77 8.30
CA LEU A 434 14.32 13.80 8.68
C LEU A 434 15.03 15.11 8.28
N GLY A 435 14.39 15.97 7.49
CA GLY A 435 15.05 17.13 6.88
C GLY A 435 16.05 16.73 5.79
N ASN A 436 15.76 15.68 5.01
CA ASN A 436 16.49 15.33 3.79
C ASN A 436 15.57 15.51 2.58
N GLY A 437 15.34 16.78 2.22
CA GLY A 437 14.48 17.12 1.10
C GLY A 437 14.90 16.54 -0.26
N PRO A 438 16.19 16.50 -0.65
CA PRO A 438 16.58 15.95 -1.94
C PRO A 438 16.20 14.46 -2.11
N SER A 439 16.39 13.64 -1.07
CA SER A 439 15.91 12.26 -1.09
C SER A 439 14.39 12.18 -1.15
N SER A 440 13.69 13.03 -0.40
CA SER A 440 12.22 13.10 -0.44
C SER A 440 11.71 13.42 -1.85
N ASP A 441 12.27 14.44 -2.50
CA ASP A 441 11.90 14.86 -3.86
C ASP A 441 12.19 13.77 -4.89
N ALA A 442 13.29 13.01 -4.74
CA ALA A 442 13.56 11.86 -5.58
C ALA A 442 12.46 10.80 -5.46
N HIS A 443 12.04 10.41 -4.25
CA HIS A 443 10.97 9.44 -4.08
C HIS A 443 9.61 9.96 -4.55
N LEU A 444 9.31 11.26 -4.40
CA LEU A 444 8.10 11.88 -4.92
C LEU A 444 8.04 11.84 -6.46
N ARG A 445 9.17 12.00 -7.16
CA ARG A 445 9.23 11.85 -8.63
C ARG A 445 8.94 10.43 -9.07
N HIS A 446 9.61 9.43 -8.48
CA HIS A 446 9.33 8.03 -8.78
C HIS A 446 7.86 7.67 -8.50
N PHE A 447 7.29 8.22 -7.42
CA PHE A 447 5.87 8.04 -7.12
C PHE A 447 4.96 8.60 -8.23
N ASP A 448 5.22 9.83 -8.70
CA ASP A 448 4.43 10.44 -9.78
C ASP A 448 4.52 9.63 -11.08
N GLU A 449 5.74 9.25 -11.48
CA GLU A 449 6.00 8.44 -12.68
C GLU A 449 5.23 7.10 -12.61
N LEU A 450 5.33 6.39 -11.47
CA LEU A 450 4.61 5.13 -11.26
C LEU A 450 3.10 5.32 -11.23
N ARG A 451 2.59 6.41 -10.63
CA ARG A 451 1.15 6.68 -10.57
C ARG A 451 0.59 6.98 -11.96
N GLU A 452 1.33 7.70 -12.81
CA GLU A 452 0.93 7.95 -14.20
C GLU A 452 0.88 6.66 -15.02
N GLN A 453 1.85 5.77 -14.83
CA GLN A 453 1.92 4.48 -15.52
C GLN A 453 0.81 3.51 -15.07
N THR A 454 0.61 3.37 -13.76
CA THR A 454 -0.32 2.36 -13.19
C THR A 454 -1.75 2.86 -13.06
N ARG A 455 -1.97 4.18 -12.98
CA ARG A 455 -3.25 4.84 -12.67
C ARG A 455 -3.91 4.38 -11.36
N PHE A 456 -3.18 3.65 -10.52
CA PHE A 456 -3.66 3.12 -9.26
C PHE A 456 -3.56 4.17 -8.15
N ASN A 457 -4.57 4.22 -7.27
CA ASN A 457 -4.63 5.14 -6.15
C ASN A 457 -5.08 4.42 -4.89
N ASN A 458 -4.33 4.55 -3.79
CA ASN A 458 -4.70 4.05 -2.47
C ASN A 458 -4.79 5.23 -1.48
N PRO A 459 -5.87 5.37 -0.68
CA PRO A 459 -6.04 6.52 0.22
C PRO A 459 -4.92 6.73 1.25
N HIS A 460 -4.40 5.66 1.86
CA HIS A 460 -3.30 5.75 2.83
C HIS A 460 -2.00 6.20 2.17
N THR A 461 -1.74 5.65 0.98
CA THR A 461 -0.59 6.03 0.16
C THR A 461 -0.66 7.50 -0.25
N LEU A 462 -1.84 7.97 -0.67
CA LEU A 462 -2.08 9.37 -1.04
C LEU A 462 -1.97 10.32 0.16
N THR A 463 -2.30 9.86 1.37
CA THR A 463 -2.12 10.64 2.60
C THR A 463 -0.63 10.86 2.89
N ALA A 464 0.19 9.80 2.84
CA ALA A 464 1.64 9.92 3.03
C ALA A 464 2.28 10.82 1.95
N TYR A 465 1.89 10.62 0.69
CA TYR A 465 2.31 11.47 -0.43
C TYR A 465 1.93 12.94 -0.24
N SER A 466 0.67 13.22 0.14
CA SER A 466 0.18 14.59 0.31
C SER A 466 0.87 15.28 1.49
N LEU A 467 1.15 14.54 2.57
CA LEU A 467 1.89 15.08 3.71
C LEU A 467 3.35 15.38 3.33
N ALA A 468 4.03 14.47 2.63
CA ALA A 468 5.38 14.72 2.12
C ALA A 468 5.42 15.97 1.23
N ARG A 469 4.50 16.08 0.26
CA ARG A 469 4.36 17.25 -0.61
C ARG A 469 4.09 18.55 0.16
N MET A 470 3.26 18.49 1.20
CA MET A 470 3.00 19.62 2.07
C MET A 470 4.27 20.09 2.79
N ILE A 471 5.05 19.16 3.36
CA ILE A 471 6.33 19.47 4.00
C ILE A 471 7.29 20.12 3.01
N ARG A 472 7.47 19.50 1.83
CA ARG A 472 8.36 20.03 0.78
C ARG A 472 7.94 21.40 0.26
N ALA A 473 6.64 21.65 0.14
CA ALA A 473 6.13 22.98 -0.21
C ALA A 473 6.45 24.02 0.87
N MET A 474 6.29 23.67 2.15
CA MET A 474 6.67 24.55 3.27
C MET A 474 8.17 24.78 3.35
N ASP A 475 8.98 23.76 3.08
CA ASP A 475 10.44 23.86 3.05
C ASP A 475 10.93 24.93 2.07
N GLY A 476 10.25 25.06 0.91
CA GLY A 476 10.50 26.11 -0.09
C GLY A 476 9.69 27.40 0.09
N LEU A 477 8.90 27.50 1.16
CA LEU A 477 7.97 28.60 1.47
C LEU A 477 6.90 28.85 0.40
N ASP A 478 6.49 27.82 -0.34
CA ASP A 478 5.30 27.85 -1.19
C ASP A 478 4.06 27.52 -0.34
N LEU A 479 3.59 28.53 0.41
CA LEU A 479 2.52 28.37 1.38
C LEU A 479 1.15 28.11 0.73
N ASP A 480 0.98 28.46 -0.54
CA ASP A 480 -0.25 28.20 -1.29
C ASP A 480 -0.30 26.75 -1.77
N ALA A 481 0.82 26.21 -2.29
CA ALA A 481 0.92 24.78 -2.56
C ALA A 481 0.75 23.95 -1.28
N ALA A 482 1.39 24.35 -0.18
CA ALA A 482 1.23 23.69 1.12
C ALA A 482 -0.23 23.68 1.58
N SER A 483 -0.97 24.78 1.38
CA SER A 483 -2.40 24.87 1.72
C SER A 483 -3.26 23.94 0.85
N ARG A 484 -2.95 23.82 -0.46
CA ARG A 484 -3.64 22.88 -1.36
C ARG A 484 -3.46 21.43 -0.93
N TYR A 485 -2.26 21.04 -0.50
CA TYR A 485 -2.01 19.70 0.01
C TYR A 485 -2.64 19.49 1.39
N SER A 486 -2.58 20.48 2.27
CA SER A 486 -3.25 20.44 3.58
C SER A 486 -4.75 20.18 3.45
N ALA A 487 -5.42 20.79 2.48
CA ALA A 487 -6.85 20.60 2.21
C ALA A 487 -7.22 19.17 1.76
N ARG A 488 -6.26 18.39 1.25
CA ARG A 488 -6.47 16.99 0.83
C ARG A 488 -6.29 15.99 1.97
N LEU A 489 -5.64 16.40 3.05
CA LEU A 489 -5.40 15.53 4.21
C LEU A 489 -6.67 15.40 5.04
N THR A 490 -7.03 14.17 5.37
CA THR A 490 -8.18 13.84 6.24
C THR A 490 -8.07 14.52 7.60
N ASP A 491 -9.20 14.76 8.27
CA ASP A 491 -9.20 15.32 9.62
C ASP A 491 -8.49 14.36 10.60
N PRO A 492 -7.45 14.81 11.33
CA PRO A 492 -6.75 14.02 12.35
C PRO A 492 -7.65 13.40 13.42
N SER A 493 -8.82 14.01 13.68
CA SER A 493 -9.81 13.50 14.63
C SER A 493 -10.50 12.19 14.21
N LEU A 494 -10.30 11.75 12.97
CA LEU A 494 -10.88 10.51 12.43
C LEU A 494 -10.05 9.26 12.73
N GLY A 495 -8.99 9.37 13.55
CA GLY A 495 -8.29 8.21 14.13
C GLY A 495 -7.33 7.48 13.20
N HIS A 496 -6.96 8.06 12.05
CA HIS A 496 -5.93 7.49 11.18
C HIS A 496 -4.52 7.63 11.77
N HIS A 497 -3.66 6.62 11.59
CA HIS A 497 -2.29 6.59 12.08
C HIS A 497 -1.48 7.85 11.74
N SER A 498 -1.69 8.46 10.57
CA SER A 498 -0.96 9.64 10.10
C SER A 498 -1.22 10.95 10.86
N TRP A 499 -2.11 10.97 11.86
CA TRP A 499 -2.55 12.19 12.56
C TRP A 499 -1.39 13.02 13.12
N LEU A 500 -0.34 12.38 13.65
CA LEU A 500 0.82 13.04 14.26
C LEU A 500 1.48 14.04 13.30
N GLY A 501 1.86 13.55 12.11
CA GLY A 501 2.49 14.39 11.10
C GLY A 501 1.54 15.46 10.58
N VAL A 502 0.26 15.11 10.34
CA VAL A 502 -0.73 16.08 9.84
C VAL A 502 -0.90 17.25 10.81
N VAL A 503 -1.05 17.00 12.12
CA VAL A 503 -1.26 18.05 13.12
C VAL A 503 0.01 18.90 13.28
N GLN A 504 1.18 18.27 13.35
CA GLN A 504 2.46 18.97 13.49
C GLN A 504 2.66 19.96 12.32
N TYR A 505 2.50 19.49 11.09
CA TYR A 505 2.79 20.29 9.90
C TYR A 505 1.67 21.29 9.55
N ARG A 506 0.40 21.02 9.92
CA ARG A 506 -0.67 22.04 9.88
C ARG A 506 -0.42 23.17 10.87
N SER A 507 0.04 22.83 12.08
CA SER A 507 0.43 23.83 13.09
C SER A 507 1.55 24.72 12.57
N LEU A 508 2.57 24.12 11.93
CA LEU A 508 3.65 24.87 11.30
C LEU A 508 3.16 25.77 10.17
N LEU A 509 2.28 25.26 9.29
CA LEU A 509 1.68 26.06 8.23
C LEU A 509 0.92 27.27 8.80
N GLY A 510 0.18 27.08 9.90
CA GLY A 510 -0.50 28.16 10.63
C GLY A 510 0.49 29.21 11.14
N ILE A 511 1.61 28.81 11.76
CA ILE A 511 2.68 29.72 12.18
C ILE A 511 3.24 30.51 10.99
N LEU A 512 3.58 29.83 9.89
CA LEU A 512 4.18 30.45 8.71
C LEU A 512 3.23 31.45 8.03
N ARG A 513 1.91 31.22 8.12
CA ARG A 513 0.87 32.14 7.61
C ARG A 513 0.44 33.21 8.63
N SER A 514 1.01 33.20 9.84
CA SER A 514 0.54 34.00 10.98
C SER A 514 -0.95 33.80 11.33
N ASP A 515 -1.48 32.60 11.04
CA ASP A 515 -2.85 32.16 11.39
C ASP A 515 -2.78 31.04 12.44
N VAL A 516 -2.70 31.45 13.71
CA VAL A 516 -2.37 30.57 14.84
C VAL A 516 -3.56 30.29 15.76
N GLY A 517 -4.77 30.74 15.41
CA GLY A 517 -5.92 30.78 16.33
C GLY A 517 -6.56 29.41 16.61
N ILE A 518 -6.88 28.65 15.56
CA ILE A 518 -7.64 27.39 15.67
C ILE A 518 -6.71 26.19 15.92
N GLU A 519 -5.55 26.16 15.28
CA GLU A 519 -4.66 25.00 15.27
C GLU A 519 -3.95 24.75 16.62
N GLY A 520 -3.69 25.80 17.42
CA GLY A 520 -3.03 25.64 18.73
C GLY A 520 -3.86 24.85 19.74
N LYS A 521 -5.14 25.22 19.91
CA LYS A 521 -6.07 24.49 20.78
C LYS A 521 -6.27 23.04 20.33
N ARG A 522 -6.29 22.83 19.01
CA ARG A 522 -6.41 21.51 18.41
C ARG A 522 -5.19 20.64 18.72
N LEU A 523 -3.97 21.18 18.60
CA LEU A 523 -2.74 20.45 18.96
C LEU A 523 -2.71 20.06 20.45
N GLU A 524 -3.04 21.00 21.36
CA GLU A 524 -3.13 20.71 22.80
C GLU A 524 -4.11 19.58 23.10
N GLN A 525 -5.35 19.71 22.59
CA GLN A 525 -6.39 18.71 22.78
C GLN A 525 -5.95 17.33 22.30
N ILE A 526 -5.24 17.27 21.17
CA ILE A 526 -4.75 16.03 20.59
C ILE A 526 -3.62 15.42 21.43
N ILE A 527 -2.65 16.22 21.90
CA ILE A 527 -1.59 15.75 22.81
C ILE A 527 -2.21 15.18 24.08
N ASP A 528 -3.18 15.87 24.67
CA ASP A 528 -3.84 15.43 25.90
C ASP A 528 -4.67 14.17 25.70
N THR A 529 -5.43 14.09 24.61
CA THR A 529 -6.27 12.92 24.28
C THR A 529 -5.42 11.67 24.06
N ASN A 530 -4.20 11.82 23.51
CA ASN A 530 -3.32 10.71 23.14
C ASN A 530 -2.14 10.51 24.11
N ARG A 531 -2.16 11.17 25.27
CA ARG A 531 -1.03 11.15 26.23
C ARG A 531 -0.62 9.74 26.64
N SER A 532 -1.56 8.81 26.77
CA SER A 532 -1.29 7.40 27.10
C SER A 532 -0.61 6.61 25.99
N SER A 533 -0.70 7.07 24.74
CA SER A 533 -0.17 6.42 23.54
C SER A 533 1.15 7.04 23.06
N LEU A 534 1.57 8.16 23.67
CA LEU A 534 2.84 8.82 23.41
C LEU A 534 3.82 8.47 24.53
N PRO A 535 4.97 7.84 24.23
CA PRO A 535 6.00 7.61 25.24
C PRO A 535 6.45 8.94 25.85
N ALA A 536 6.51 9.02 27.18
CA ALA A 536 6.87 10.25 27.90
C ALA A 536 8.24 10.82 27.48
N ASP A 537 9.19 9.94 27.09
CA ASP A 537 10.53 10.30 26.61
C ASP A 537 10.69 10.17 25.09
N GLY A 538 9.59 10.10 24.34
CA GLY A 538 9.58 9.86 22.90
C GLY A 538 10.02 11.09 22.07
N LEU A 539 10.79 10.85 21.01
CA LEU A 539 11.19 11.87 20.03
C LEU A 539 9.98 12.62 19.44
N LEU A 540 8.89 11.87 19.18
CA LEU A 540 7.66 12.39 18.63
C LEU A 540 6.96 13.36 19.58
N LEU A 541 6.81 13.01 20.87
CA LEU A 541 6.21 13.91 21.87
C LEU A 541 7.01 15.21 21.97
N HIS A 542 8.34 15.12 22.06
CA HIS A 542 9.21 16.29 22.12
C HIS A 542 9.12 17.18 20.86
N SER A 543 8.91 16.60 19.68
CA SER A 543 8.69 17.36 18.45
C SER A 543 7.34 18.09 18.43
N LEU A 544 6.29 17.48 18.98
CA LEU A 544 4.98 18.12 19.16
C LEU A 544 5.04 19.23 20.21
N GLN A 545 5.77 19.02 21.31
CA GLN A 545 5.99 20.04 22.34
C GLN A 545 6.76 21.24 21.79
N LEU A 546 7.78 21.02 20.95
CA LEU A 546 8.46 22.10 20.22
C LEU A 546 7.48 22.90 19.36
N MET A 547 6.58 22.21 18.64
CA MET A 547 5.55 22.86 17.81
C MET A 547 4.56 23.66 18.66
N LEU A 548 4.11 23.10 19.79
CA LEU A 548 3.20 23.77 20.71
C LEU A 548 3.85 25.01 21.35
N VAL A 549 5.11 24.91 21.77
CA VAL A 549 5.90 26.07 22.21
C VAL A 549 5.97 27.12 21.10
N SER A 550 6.28 26.72 19.87
CA SER A 550 6.36 27.63 18.73
C SER A 550 5.02 28.35 18.46
N LEU A 551 3.89 27.65 18.58
CA LEU A 551 2.54 28.22 18.48
C LEU A 551 2.28 29.26 19.58
N HIS A 552 2.58 28.95 20.84
CA HIS A 552 2.44 29.91 21.94
C HIS A 552 3.33 31.14 21.73
N LEU A 553 4.56 30.95 21.26
CA LEU A 553 5.46 32.06 20.93
C LEU A 553 4.95 32.89 19.75
N ALA A 554 4.36 32.26 18.73
CA ALA A 554 3.70 32.94 17.62
C ALA A 554 2.47 33.76 18.07
N GLN A 555 1.75 33.29 19.09
CA GLN A 555 0.66 34.04 19.74
C GLN A 555 1.19 35.11 20.70
N GLY A 556 2.45 35.02 21.12
CA GLY A 556 3.10 35.92 22.08
C GLY A 556 2.77 35.58 23.54
N GLN A 557 2.40 34.33 23.82
CA GLN A 557 2.04 33.75 25.12
C GLN A 557 3.23 32.99 25.73
N THR A 558 4.26 33.73 26.14
CA THR A 558 5.53 33.16 26.64
C THR A 558 5.38 32.36 27.93
N HIS A 559 4.37 32.65 28.76
CA HIS A 559 4.09 31.88 29.98
C HIS A 559 3.58 30.46 29.67
N LEU A 560 2.71 30.29 28.66
CA LEU A 560 2.24 28.96 28.23
C LEU A 560 3.36 28.16 27.58
N ALA A 561 4.17 28.81 26.73
CA ALA A 561 5.40 28.21 26.22
C ALA A 561 6.31 27.70 27.35
N GLN A 562 6.47 28.48 28.42
CA GLN A 562 7.25 28.06 29.59
C GLN A 562 6.59 26.89 30.34
N ASN A 563 5.26 26.78 30.40
CA ASN A 563 4.57 25.67 31.05
C ASN A 563 4.90 24.34 30.39
N VAL A 564 4.75 24.28 29.05
CA VAL A 564 5.08 23.09 28.27
C VAL A 564 6.52 22.63 28.53
N LEU A 565 7.45 23.58 28.64
CA LEU A 565 8.87 23.30 28.91
C LEU A 565 9.18 22.95 30.37
N LEU A 566 8.32 23.30 31.33
CA LEU A 566 8.46 22.89 32.74
C LEU A 566 7.90 21.49 32.96
N ASP A 567 6.89 21.10 32.17
CA ASP A 567 6.26 19.79 32.23
C ASP A 567 7.09 18.70 31.51
N ALA A 568 8.07 19.09 30.68
CA ALA A 568 8.98 18.16 30.03
C ALA A 568 9.93 17.50 31.04
N GLU A 569 9.81 16.17 31.21
CA GLU A 569 10.59 15.39 32.17
C GLU A 569 12.05 15.17 31.74
N THR A 570 12.32 15.13 30.42
CA THR A 570 13.66 14.92 29.85
C THR A 570 14.13 16.05 28.92
N GLU A 571 15.44 16.31 28.92
CA GLU A 571 16.06 17.31 28.03
C GLU A 571 16.50 16.67 26.71
N SER A 572 15.55 16.50 25.78
CA SER A 572 15.88 16.16 24.39
C SER A 572 16.37 17.39 23.60
N PRO A 573 17.04 17.22 22.44
CA PRO A 573 17.48 18.34 21.62
C PRO A 573 16.34 19.28 21.18
N TYR A 574 15.12 18.75 20.94
CA TYR A 574 13.95 19.56 20.59
C TYR A 574 13.46 20.42 21.75
N ILE A 575 13.51 19.90 22.98
CA ILE A 575 13.19 20.68 24.19
C ILE A 575 14.24 21.78 24.43
N ILE A 576 15.52 21.48 24.23
CA ILE A 576 16.59 22.49 24.33
C ILE A 576 16.42 23.56 23.24
N LEU A 577 16.06 23.19 22.01
CA LEU A 577 15.74 24.12 20.93
C LEU A 577 14.54 25.00 21.27
N ALA A 578 13.46 24.42 21.77
CA ALA A 578 12.26 25.15 22.19
C ALA A 578 12.57 26.15 23.32
N ARG A 579 13.43 25.77 24.29
CA ARG A 579 13.96 26.71 25.29
C ARG A 579 14.76 27.83 24.64
N ALA A 580 15.63 27.51 23.68
CA ALA A 580 16.43 28.52 22.97
C ALA A 580 15.54 29.53 22.23
N GLN A 581 14.46 29.07 21.58
CA GLN A 581 13.46 29.93 20.95
C GLN A 581 12.74 30.83 21.96
N LEU A 582 12.30 30.27 23.10
CA LEU A 582 11.70 31.06 24.17
C LEU A 582 12.65 32.18 24.64
N HIS A 583 13.89 31.85 24.96
CA HIS A 583 14.89 32.83 25.40
C HIS A 583 15.21 33.88 24.31
N LEU A 584 15.24 33.48 23.04
CA LEU A 584 15.42 34.41 21.92
C LEU A 584 14.25 35.41 21.85
N THR A 585 13.00 34.94 21.95
CA THR A 585 11.81 35.79 21.86
C THR A 585 11.67 36.79 23.02
N ILE A 586 12.15 36.47 24.21
CA ILE A 586 12.13 37.39 25.37
C ILE A 586 13.35 38.34 25.41
N GLY A 587 14.30 38.21 24.48
CA GLY A 587 15.50 39.04 24.37
C GLY A 587 16.69 38.57 25.23
N GLU A 588 16.64 37.37 25.81
CA GLU A 588 17.76 36.79 26.56
C GLU A 588 18.77 36.11 25.62
N HIS A 589 19.38 36.91 24.74
CA HIS A 589 20.23 36.43 23.65
C HIS A 589 21.42 35.58 24.11
N GLY A 590 22.03 35.89 25.27
CA GLY A 590 23.12 35.09 25.82
C GLY A 590 22.71 33.65 26.18
N THR A 591 21.55 33.50 26.82
CA THR A 591 20.98 32.19 27.18
C THR A 591 20.57 31.42 25.92
N ALA A 592 19.92 32.10 24.97
CA ALA A 592 19.52 31.51 23.70
C ALA A 592 20.72 30.97 22.91
N ALA A 593 21.80 31.74 22.79
CA ALA A 593 23.04 31.30 22.14
C ALA A 593 23.69 30.09 22.85
N HIS A 594 23.71 30.09 24.20
CA HIS A 594 24.24 28.98 24.98
C HIS A 594 23.45 27.68 24.72
N LEU A 595 22.11 27.76 24.73
CA LEU A 595 21.25 26.61 24.47
C LEU A 595 21.38 26.11 23.02
N ALA A 596 21.46 27.01 22.04
CA ALA A 596 21.73 26.63 20.65
C ALA A 596 23.07 25.88 20.50
N ASN A 597 24.13 26.36 21.15
CA ASN A 597 25.42 25.65 21.18
C ASN A 597 25.34 24.28 21.86
N ARG A 598 24.56 24.15 22.95
CA ARG A 598 24.31 22.86 23.58
C ARG A 598 23.66 21.88 22.60
N VAL A 599 22.68 22.32 21.80
CA VAL A 599 22.06 21.49 20.76
C VAL A 599 23.10 21.05 19.72
N LEU A 600 23.91 21.99 19.22
CA LEU A 600 24.95 21.70 18.22
C LEU A 600 26.04 20.73 18.71
N SER A 601 26.25 20.65 20.03
CA SER A 601 27.19 19.71 20.64
C SER A 601 26.67 18.27 20.78
N GLN A 602 25.38 18.03 20.49
CA GLN A 602 24.77 16.70 20.56
C GLN A 602 25.28 15.80 19.43
N LYS A 603 25.61 14.54 19.75
CA LYS A 603 26.17 13.57 18.78
C LYS A 603 25.16 13.13 17.72
N SER A 604 23.91 12.92 18.11
CA SER A 604 22.81 12.47 17.24
C SER A 604 21.78 13.60 17.10
N LEU A 605 21.87 14.35 16.00
CA LEU A 605 20.98 15.47 15.72
C LEU A 605 20.63 15.48 14.23
N ASP A 606 19.35 15.60 13.92
CA ASP A 606 18.89 15.74 12.54
C ASP A 606 19.31 17.09 11.93
N LEU A 607 19.24 17.17 10.60
CA LEU A 607 19.71 18.35 9.86
C LEU A 607 18.84 19.58 10.13
N HIS A 608 17.54 19.41 10.32
CA HIS A 608 16.62 20.52 10.58
C HIS A 608 16.89 21.15 11.96
N ALA A 609 17.14 20.32 12.98
CA ALA A 609 17.51 20.77 14.32
C ALA A 609 18.89 21.46 14.33
N ARG A 610 19.86 20.99 13.54
CA ARG A 610 21.16 21.68 13.34
C ARG A 610 20.98 23.05 12.70
N ALA A 611 20.22 23.11 11.60
CA ALA A 611 19.92 24.36 10.91
C ALA A 611 19.21 25.37 11.84
N SER A 612 18.22 24.88 12.61
CA SER A 612 17.46 25.70 13.56
C SER A 612 18.34 26.24 14.69
N ALA A 613 19.22 25.40 15.25
CA ALA A 613 20.18 25.84 16.26
C ALA A 613 21.13 26.93 15.72
N ARG A 614 21.65 26.77 14.49
CA ARG A 614 22.51 27.78 13.85
C ARG A 614 21.77 29.08 13.54
N ALA A 615 20.52 29.02 13.07
CA ALA A 615 19.70 30.20 12.84
C ALA A 615 19.43 30.96 14.16
N ILE A 616 19.10 30.25 15.24
CA ILE A 616 18.91 30.84 16.58
C ILE A 616 20.22 31.42 17.10
N GLN A 617 21.36 30.74 16.91
CA GLN A 617 22.68 31.25 17.29
C GLN A 617 22.99 32.56 16.56
N ALA A 618 22.83 32.60 15.23
CA ALA A 618 23.06 33.80 14.43
C ALA A 618 22.18 34.97 14.89
N ALA A 619 20.90 34.73 15.12
CA ALA A 619 19.95 35.73 15.63
C ALA A 619 20.31 36.22 17.05
N SER A 620 20.81 35.32 17.90
CA SER A 620 21.25 35.65 19.25
C SER A 620 22.52 36.51 19.24
N LEU A 621 23.49 36.18 18.39
CA LEU A 621 24.71 36.97 18.21
C LEU A 621 24.38 38.37 17.67
N LEU A 622 23.45 38.45 16.70
CA LEU A 622 22.94 39.72 16.20
C LEU A 622 22.34 40.57 17.32
N GLY A 623 21.47 39.98 18.14
CA GLY A 623 20.85 40.66 19.29
C GLY A 623 21.85 41.12 20.36
N LYS A 624 23.02 40.48 20.45
CA LYS A 624 24.13 40.93 21.31
C LYS A 624 25.01 42.03 20.67
N GLY A 625 24.87 42.27 19.37
CA GLY A 625 25.74 43.17 18.61
C GLY A 625 27.06 42.53 18.14
N GLU A 626 27.21 41.20 18.23
CA GLU A 626 28.37 40.45 17.74
C GLU A 626 28.20 40.16 16.24
N LEU A 627 28.35 41.21 15.43
CA LEU A 627 27.94 41.24 14.03
C LEU A 627 28.71 40.26 13.13
N ALA A 628 30.03 40.15 13.29
CA ALA A 628 30.86 39.30 12.43
C ALA A 628 30.61 37.80 12.70
N GLU A 629 30.50 37.43 13.98
CA GLU A 629 30.16 36.08 14.41
C GLU A 629 28.72 35.72 14.00
N SER A 630 27.80 36.69 14.06
CA SER A 630 26.43 36.52 13.58
C SER A 630 26.37 36.21 12.08
N ASP A 631 27.08 36.97 11.25
CA ASP A 631 27.13 36.76 9.81
C ASP A 631 27.70 35.37 9.47
N SER A 632 28.80 34.97 10.13
CA SER A 632 29.39 33.64 9.96
C SER A 632 28.45 32.52 10.38
N ALA A 633 27.76 32.66 11.52
CA ALA A 633 26.80 31.68 12.00
C ALA A 633 25.56 31.60 11.08
N PHE A 634 25.18 32.70 10.44
CA PHE A 634 24.06 32.72 9.50
C PHE A 634 24.43 32.04 8.18
N VAL A 635 25.65 32.24 7.67
CA VAL A 635 26.19 31.49 6.52
C VAL A 635 26.18 29.99 6.81
N ASP A 636 26.64 29.57 7.99
CA ASP A 636 26.54 28.15 8.42
C ASP A 636 25.08 27.67 8.42
N ALA A 637 24.14 28.49 8.89
CA ALA A 637 22.71 28.15 8.89
C ALA A 637 22.18 27.96 7.47
N LEU A 638 22.56 28.84 6.53
CA LEU A 638 22.21 28.74 5.11
C LEU A 638 22.77 27.46 4.49
N GLU A 639 24.00 27.07 4.81
CA GLU A 639 24.58 25.81 4.33
C GLU A 639 23.80 24.59 4.84
N TYR A 640 23.39 24.57 6.11
CA TYR A 640 22.50 23.52 6.61
C TYR A 640 21.12 23.55 5.94
N CYS A 641 20.57 24.74 5.66
CA CYS A 641 19.31 24.88 4.91
C CYS A 641 19.45 24.32 3.48
N ARG A 642 20.61 24.49 2.85
CA ARG A 642 20.94 23.92 1.53
C ARG A 642 20.95 22.40 1.58
N ILE A 643 21.65 21.82 2.55
CA ILE A 643 21.77 20.36 2.70
C ILE A 643 20.42 19.73 3.05
N ALA A 644 19.67 20.36 3.96
CA ALA A 644 18.35 19.89 4.37
C ALA A 644 17.27 20.15 3.31
N ALA A 645 17.55 21.06 2.37
CA ALA A 645 16.60 21.63 1.43
C ALA A 645 15.38 22.24 2.15
N SER A 646 15.59 23.07 3.16
CA SER A 646 14.53 23.70 3.94
C SER A 646 14.89 25.11 4.41
N LEU A 647 13.99 26.07 4.22
CA LEU A 647 14.10 27.45 4.73
C LEU A 647 13.34 27.68 6.05
N ILE A 648 12.64 26.66 6.56
CA ILE A 648 11.89 26.74 7.82
C ILE A 648 12.77 27.20 9.00
N PRO A 649 14.03 26.74 9.16
CA PRO A 649 14.90 27.20 10.23
C PRO A 649 15.10 28.73 10.28
N VAL A 650 15.20 29.37 9.11
CA VAL A 650 15.32 30.83 9.00
C VAL A 650 13.95 31.50 9.17
N ALA A 651 12.89 30.90 8.63
CA ALA A 651 11.52 31.40 8.77
C ALA A 651 11.05 31.48 10.23
N LEU A 652 11.49 30.56 11.09
CA LEU A 652 11.19 30.52 12.52
C LEU A 652 12.08 31.45 13.37
N VAL A 653 12.93 32.27 12.79
CA VAL A 653 13.57 33.40 13.50
C VAL A 653 12.58 34.56 13.59
N PRO A 654 12.46 35.25 14.75
CA PRO A 654 11.58 36.42 14.89
C PRO A 654 11.83 37.47 13.80
N LYS A 655 10.75 38.09 13.28
CA LYS A 655 10.80 38.85 12.01
C LYS A 655 11.86 39.94 12.01
N SER A 656 11.93 40.74 13.07
CA SER A 656 12.90 41.85 13.14
C SER A 656 14.37 41.40 13.10
N LEU A 657 14.70 40.21 13.64
CA LEU A 657 16.04 39.63 13.57
C LEU A 657 16.26 38.97 12.22
N ARG A 658 15.26 38.25 11.71
CA ARG A 658 15.28 37.59 10.39
C ARG A 658 15.53 38.58 9.26
N ASP A 659 14.77 39.69 9.21
CA ASP A 659 14.89 40.71 8.18
C ASP A 659 16.28 41.36 8.20
N GLN A 660 16.86 41.57 9.38
CA GLN A 660 18.23 42.07 9.52
C GLN A 660 19.29 41.06 9.06
N LEU A 661 19.16 39.78 9.43
CA LEU A 661 20.07 38.72 8.96
C LEU A 661 20.04 38.60 7.42
N ILE A 662 18.85 38.67 6.81
CA ILE A 662 18.68 38.63 5.35
C ILE A 662 19.31 39.86 4.69
N ALA A 663 19.07 41.07 5.22
CA ALA A 663 19.65 42.29 4.68
C ALA A 663 21.18 42.26 4.70
N ARG A 664 21.76 41.82 5.82
CA ARG A 664 23.22 41.73 6.01
C ARG A 664 23.88 40.67 5.13
N SER A 665 23.16 39.59 4.83
CA SER A 665 23.63 38.48 4.00
C SER A 665 23.20 38.59 2.53
N SER A 666 22.68 39.74 2.09
CA SER A 666 22.17 39.91 0.71
C SER A 666 23.19 39.61 -0.38
N SER A 667 24.49 39.81 -0.13
CA SER A 667 25.59 39.50 -1.05
C SER A 667 26.22 38.11 -0.82
N ALA A 668 25.69 37.30 0.09
CA ALA A 668 26.21 35.97 0.40
C ALA A 668 25.93 35.01 -0.77
N ALA A 669 26.96 34.30 -1.24
CA ALA A 669 26.86 33.40 -2.40
C ALA A 669 25.97 32.18 -2.09
N GLU A 670 25.79 31.86 -0.81
CA GLU A 670 24.97 30.76 -0.30
C GLU A 670 23.51 30.86 -0.75
N TRP A 671 22.98 32.07 -0.94
CA TRP A 671 21.62 32.25 -1.48
C TRP A 671 21.46 31.66 -2.89
N ASP A 672 22.48 31.83 -3.74
CA ASP A 672 22.49 31.30 -5.10
C ASP A 672 22.79 29.79 -5.11
N LEU A 673 23.46 29.27 -4.08
CA LEU A 673 23.69 27.83 -3.91
C LEU A 673 22.47 27.08 -3.37
N ILE A 674 21.62 27.75 -2.59
CA ILE A 674 20.37 27.18 -2.07
C ILE A 674 19.28 27.17 -3.14
N ALA A 675 19.20 28.19 -3.98
CA ALA A 675 18.12 28.35 -4.95
C ALA A 675 17.84 27.14 -5.85
N PRO A 676 18.85 26.44 -6.42
CA PRO A 676 18.63 25.25 -7.26
C PRO A 676 17.93 24.11 -6.53
N VAL A 677 18.08 24.02 -5.20
CA VAL A 677 17.50 22.95 -4.39
C VAL A 677 15.97 23.05 -4.33
N PHE A 678 15.41 24.24 -4.56
CA PHE A 678 13.97 24.50 -4.57
C PHE A 678 13.38 24.73 -5.96
N ALA A 679 14.19 24.63 -7.02
CA ALA A 679 13.72 24.80 -8.38
C ALA A 679 12.83 23.60 -8.77
N SER A 680 11.51 23.82 -8.82
CA SER A 680 10.58 22.84 -9.36
C SER A 680 10.76 22.70 -10.88
N GLU A 681 10.74 21.47 -11.39
CA GLU A 681 10.69 21.17 -12.83
C GLU A 681 9.44 21.72 -13.53
N SER A 682 8.44 22.21 -12.78
CA SER A 682 7.18 22.79 -13.30
C SER A 682 7.36 24.07 -14.12
N ASN A 683 8.56 24.66 -14.17
CA ASN A 683 8.88 25.80 -15.03
C ASN A 683 9.31 25.40 -16.45
N ALA A 684 9.26 24.12 -16.83
CA ALA A 684 9.59 23.68 -18.19
C ALA A 684 8.49 23.94 -19.24
N THR A 685 7.25 24.25 -18.82
CA THR A 685 6.11 24.48 -19.74
C THR A 685 5.88 25.96 -20.11
N ASP A 686 6.43 26.89 -19.34
CA ASP A 686 6.59 28.28 -19.80
C ASP A 686 7.99 28.40 -20.40
N GLY A 687 8.10 28.67 -21.71
CA GLY A 687 9.33 28.67 -22.51
C GLY A 687 10.45 29.65 -22.11
N ALA A 688 10.57 30.02 -20.84
CA ALA A 688 11.74 30.67 -20.27
C ALA A 688 12.76 29.59 -19.89
N ILE A 689 13.69 29.33 -20.80
CA ILE A 689 14.86 28.47 -20.58
C ILE A 689 15.62 28.94 -19.33
N GLY A 690 15.39 28.28 -18.21
CA GLY A 690 16.19 28.40 -17.00
C GLY A 690 17.52 27.66 -17.18
N GLY A 691 18.46 28.27 -17.91
CA GLY A 691 19.83 27.79 -17.98
C GLY A 691 20.54 27.88 -16.63
N PRO A 692 21.75 27.28 -16.49
CA PRO A 692 22.54 27.36 -15.27
C PRO A 692 22.82 28.84 -14.93
N GLY A 693 22.25 29.32 -13.82
CA GLY A 693 22.41 30.70 -13.36
C GLY A 693 21.23 31.64 -13.66
N ASP A 694 20.00 31.26 -13.27
CA ASP A 694 18.91 32.23 -13.11
C ASP A 694 19.31 33.26 -12.03
N ARG A 695 19.89 34.39 -12.45
CA ARG A 695 20.50 35.44 -11.60
C ARG A 695 19.51 36.14 -10.65
N GLY A 696 18.26 35.70 -10.55
CA GLY A 696 17.27 36.18 -9.59
C GLY A 696 16.77 35.12 -8.61
N ALA A 697 17.22 33.88 -8.68
CA ALA A 697 16.63 32.79 -7.89
C ALA A 697 16.90 32.92 -6.39
N GLY A 698 18.13 33.29 -5.99
CA GLY A 698 18.47 33.60 -4.60
C GLY A 698 17.69 34.80 -4.05
N GLU A 699 17.49 35.83 -4.87
CA GLU A 699 16.68 37.01 -4.50
C GLU A 699 15.22 36.64 -4.24
N ARG A 700 14.62 35.76 -5.06
CA ARG A 700 13.25 35.28 -4.83
C ARG A 700 13.11 34.53 -3.51
N LEU A 701 14.10 33.74 -3.11
CA LEU A 701 14.09 33.06 -1.80
C LEU A 701 14.15 34.06 -0.64
N ARG A 702 15.03 35.06 -0.74
CA ARG A 702 15.09 36.14 0.25
C ARG A 702 13.76 36.88 0.34
N GLN A 703 13.17 37.23 -0.81
CA GLN A 703 11.90 37.93 -0.85
C GLN A 703 10.78 37.11 -0.19
N ARG A 704 10.70 35.80 -0.46
CA ARG A 704 9.74 34.91 0.23
C ARG A 704 9.89 34.97 1.75
N LEU A 705 11.11 34.96 2.28
CA LEU A 705 11.37 35.06 3.73
C LEU A 705 11.01 36.45 4.31
N LEU A 706 11.23 37.52 3.55
CA LEU A 706 10.89 38.89 3.94
C LEU A 706 9.37 39.13 3.92
N ASP A 707 8.66 38.50 2.99
CA ASP A 707 7.20 38.57 2.84
C ASP A 707 6.47 37.81 3.97
N LEU A 708 7.14 36.88 4.64
CA LEU A 708 6.58 36.23 5.83
C LEU A 708 6.27 37.25 6.93
N GLY A 709 5.11 37.06 7.56
CA GLY A 709 4.67 37.82 8.73
C GLY A 709 5.51 37.53 9.99
N GLU A 710 4.96 37.94 11.13
CA GLU A 710 5.54 37.61 12.43
C GLU A 710 5.28 36.13 12.72
N THR A 711 6.31 35.31 12.56
CA THR A 711 6.27 33.87 12.83
C THR A 711 6.40 33.60 14.32
N LEU A 712 7.34 34.26 15.02
CA LEU A 712 7.50 34.22 16.48
C LEU A 712 7.50 35.64 17.05
N ARG A 713 6.57 35.96 17.96
CA ARG A 713 6.45 37.33 18.49
C ARG A 713 7.51 37.62 19.54
N ILE A 714 8.28 38.69 19.32
CA ILE A 714 9.21 39.22 20.32
C ILE A 714 8.44 39.82 21.50
N ARG A 715 8.82 39.43 22.71
CA ARG A 715 8.37 39.95 24.00
C ARG A 715 9.60 40.41 24.79
N ALA A 716 10.41 41.29 24.21
CA ALA A 716 11.64 41.76 24.81
C ALA A 716 11.39 42.33 26.22
N GLY A 717 12.18 41.88 27.21
CA GLY A 717 12.05 42.31 28.60
C GLY A 717 10.97 41.56 29.41
N HIS A 718 10.31 40.58 28.81
CA HIS A 718 9.35 39.72 29.49
C HIS A 718 10.07 38.71 30.40
N THR A 719 9.87 38.80 31.71
CA THR A 719 10.58 37.93 32.65
C THR A 719 9.87 36.60 32.89
N LEU A 720 10.62 35.51 32.79
CA LEU A 720 10.13 34.17 33.16
C LEU A 720 10.08 34.00 34.68
N LEU A 721 8.95 33.51 35.17
CA LEU A 721 8.71 33.21 36.59
C LEU A 721 8.73 31.70 36.85
N SER A 722 9.33 31.29 37.97
CA SER A 722 9.26 29.89 38.43
C SER A 722 7.86 29.55 38.97
N PRO A 723 7.50 28.25 39.08
CA PRO A 723 6.21 27.84 39.65
C PRO A 723 5.93 28.46 41.02
N SER A 724 6.93 28.49 41.90
CA SER A 724 6.80 29.11 43.24
C SER A 724 6.65 30.63 43.19
N GLN A 725 7.28 31.30 42.23
CA GLN A 725 7.11 32.75 42.02
C GLN A 725 5.72 33.09 41.48
N ARG A 726 5.16 32.24 40.61
CA ARG A 726 3.79 32.41 40.09
C ARG A 726 2.75 32.14 41.15
N GLN A 727 2.93 31.11 41.98
CA GLN A 727 2.07 30.86 43.14
C GLN A 727 2.07 32.07 44.08
N LEU A 728 3.25 32.63 44.36
CA LEU A 728 3.37 33.84 45.18
C LEU A 728 2.67 35.05 44.52
N LEU A 729 2.76 35.20 43.20
CA LEU A 729 2.08 36.25 42.44
C LEU A 729 0.55 36.09 42.46
N ALA A 730 0.04 34.86 42.36
CA ALA A 730 -1.39 34.56 42.49
C ALA A 730 -1.91 34.89 43.91
N LEU A 731 -1.13 34.57 44.95
CA LEU A 731 -1.47 34.96 46.33
C LEU A 731 -1.40 36.49 46.56
N LEU A 732 -0.60 37.21 45.77
CA LEU A 732 -0.64 38.67 45.73
C LEU A 732 -1.88 39.22 45.01
N ASP A 733 -2.58 38.44 44.20
CA ASP A 733 -3.79 38.89 43.52
C ASP A 733 -5.00 38.85 44.46
N THR A 734 -5.05 37.87 45.37
CA THR A 734 -6.14 37.66 46.33
C THR A 734 -6.22 38.68 47.47
N GLN A 735 -5.44 39.76 47.45
CA GLN A 735 -5.34 40.75 48.54
C GLN A 735 -4.82 40.21 49.89
N SER A 736 -4.31 38.97 49.94
CA SER A 736 -3.73 38.39 51.16
C SER A 736 -2.60 39.24 51.76
N SER A 737 -2.54 39.26 53.10
CA SER A 737 -1.44 39.88 53.86
C SER A 737 -0.20 38.98 53.87
N VAL A 738 0.99 39.53 54.15
CA VAL A 738 2.24 38.72 54.25
C VAL A 738 2.10 37.58 55.27
N SER A 739 1.38 37.82 56.37
CA SER A 739 1.11 36.80 57.40
C SER A 739 0.19 35.69 56.89
N ALA A 740 -0.86 36.04 56.14
CA ALA A 740 -1.76 35.07 55.52
C ALA A 740 -1.04 34.23 54.45
N ILE A 741 -0.22 34.85 53.60
CA ILE A 741 0.61 34.15 52.60
C ILE A 741 1.61 33.21 53.29
N ALA A 742 2.19 33.63 54.41
CA ALA A 742 3.11 32.82 55.20
C ALA A 742 2.42 31.57 55.77
N ALA A 743 1.22 31.73 56.33
CA ALA A 743 0.41 30.61 56.81
C ALA A 743 0.03 29.64 55.67
N GLU A 744 -0.43 30.17 54.53
CA GLU A 744 -0.86 29.37 53.39
C GLU A 744 0.27 28.57 52.74
N LEU A 745 1.46 29.17 52.62
CA LEU A 745 2.65 28.49 52.09
C LEU A 745 3.41 27.67 53.14
N SER A 746 2.96 27.65 54.41
CA SER A 746 3.69 27.05 55.53
C SER A 746 5.14 27.56 55.67
N LEU A 747 5.33 28.87 55.52
CA LEU A 747 6.62 29.56 55.60
C LEU A 747 6.62 30.60 56.72
N VAL A 748 7.80 30.98 57.20
CA VAL A 748 7.94 32.12 58.13
C VAL A 748 7.82 33.44 57.35
N GLU A 749 7.19 34.46 57.94
CA GLU A 749 6.97 35.78 57.29
C GLU A 749 8.24 36.41 56.72
N GLY A 750 9.38 36.28 57.40
CA GLY A 750 10.67 36.76 56.90
C GLY A 750 11.07 36.13 55.57
N THR A 751 10.81 34.84 55.40
CA THR A 751 11.04 34.12 54.14
C THR A 751 10.10 34.58 53.03
N VAL A 752 8.84 34.87 53.35
CA VAL A 752 7.87 35.44 52.39
C VAL A 752 8.31 36.83 51.93
N LYS A 753 8.76 37.70 52.85
CA LYS A 753 9.30 39.03 52.51
C LYS A 753 10.51 38.93 51.57
N ASN A 754 11.41 37.98 51.81
CA ASN A 754 12.54 37.72 50.93
C ASN A 754 12.11 37.21 49.55
N LYS A 755 11.18 36.24 49.50
CA LYS A 755 10.63 35.73 48.23
C LYS A 755 9.90 36.82 47.43
N LEU A 756 9.14 37.70 48.10
CA LEU A 756 8.48 38.85 47.48
C LEU A 756 9.47 39.87 46.94
N SER A 757 10.52 40.18 47.71
CA SER A 757 11.59 41.08 47.26
C SER A 757 12.28 40.53 46.02
N ASN A 758 12.57 39.22 45.99
CA ASN A 758 13.13 38.55 44.83
C ASN A 758 12.15 38.56 43.64
N LEU A 759 10.86 38.34 43.86
CA LEU A 759 9.83 38.42 42.82
C LEU A 759 9.76 39.82 42.20
N TYR A 760 9.73 40.88 43.02
CA TYR A 760 9.70 42.26 42.55
C TYR A 760 10.97 42.62 41.77
N ALA A 761 12.14 42.26 42.29
CA ALA A 761 13.41 42.45 41.59
C ALA A 761 13.42 41.73 40.24
N ARG A 762 12.94 40.48 40.19
CA ARG A 762 12.83 39.66 38.97
C ARG A 762 11.89 40.30 37.95
N LEU A 763 10.75 40.80 38.40
CA LEU A 763 9.79 41.51 37.56
C LEU A 763 10.24 42.94 37.23
N GLY A 764 11.37 43.43 37.72
CA GLY A 764 11.84 44.80 37.47
C GLY A 764 10.94 45.89 38.08
N VAL A 765 10.17 45.55 39.11
CA VAL A 765 9.20 46.44 39.77
C VAL A 765 9.56 46.67 41.24
N ARG A 766 8.90 47.64 41.87
CA ARG A 766 9.18 48.01 43.27
C ARG A 766 8.02 47.81 44.23
N ASN A 767 6.82 47.55 43.73
CA ASN A 767 5.62 47.44 44.56
C ASN A 767 4.64 46.38 44.03
N ARG A 768 3.67 46.03 44.87
CA ARG A 768 2.63 45.03 44.58
C ARG A 768 1.81 45.38 43.34
N ARG A 769 1.40 46.64 43.20
CA ARG A 769 0.52 47.08 42.10
C ARG A 769 1.21 46.86 40.74
N ASP A 770 2.47 47.27 40.63
CA ASP A 770 3.26 47.12 39.42
C ASP A 770 3.57 45.64 39.15
N ALA A 771 3.78 44.83 40.20
CA ALA A 771 3.95 43.39 40.06
C ALA A 771 2.69 42.68 39.53
N LEU A 772 1.50 43.07 40.01
CA LEU A 772 0.22 42.56 39.49
C LEU A 772 -0.03 43.04 38.06
N ALA A 773 0.26 44.31 37.74
CA ALA A 773 0.16 44.83 36.38
C ALA A 773 1.04 44.03 35.40
N ARG A 774 2.31 43.76 35.76
CA ARG A 774 3.20 42.85 35.02
C ARG A 774 2.62 41.44 34.95
N GLY A 775 2.01 40.94 36.03
CA GLY A 775 1.36 39.63 36.09
C GLY A 775 0.24 39.47 35.07
N TYR A 776 -0.64 40.46 34.94
CA TYR A 776 -1.71 40.49 33.93
C TYR A 776 -1.15 40.69 32.52
N GLU A 777 -0.20 41.61 32.34
CA GLU A 777 0.47 41.88 31.05
C GLU A 777 1.14 40.61 30.51
N TYR A 778 1.80 39.85 31.40
CA TYR A 778 2.54 38.65 31.05
C TYR A 778 1.65 37.40 30.93
N GLY A 779 0.37 37.52 31.28
CA GLY A 779 -0.61 36.43 31.26
C GLY A 779 -0.47 35.42 32.40
N TYR A 780 0.32 35.71 33.43
CA TYR A 780 0.39 34.88 34.64
C TYR A 780 -0.85 34.99 35.53
N LEU A 781 -1.64 36.05 35.35
CA LEU A 781 -2.91 36.29 36.04
C LEU A 781 -4.04 36.44 34.99
N PRO A 782 -5.26 35.96 35.27
CA PRO A 782 -6.39 36.06 34.36
C PRO A 782 -6.78 37.52 34.11
N THR A 783 -7.10 37.88 32.86
CA THR A 783 -7.22 39.29 32.44
C THR A 783 -8.52 39.98 32.89
N GLU A 784 -9.46 39.29 33.54
CA GLU A 784 -10.69 39.88 34.10
C GLU A 784 -11.16 39.18 35.38
N ARG A 785 -11.71 39.98 36.30
CA ARG A 785 -12.70 39.58 37.30
C ARG A 785 -13.98 40.38 37.06
#